data_AF-A6URH2-F1
#
_entry.id   AF-A6URH2-F1
#
_cell.length_a   1.000
_cell.length_b   1.000
_cell.length_c   1.000
_cell.angle_alpha   90.00
_cell.angle_beta   90.00
_cell.angle_gamma   90.00
#
_symmetry.space_group_name_H-M   'P 1'
#
loop_
_entity.id
_entity.type
_entity.pdbx_description
1 polymer ?
#
loop_
_entity_poly.entity_id
_entity_poly.type
_entity_poly.pdbx_seq_one_letter_code
_entity_poly.pdbx_strand_id
1 'polypeptide(L)'
;MLHVSASKNMTEYFKSILNDVNNLYFIAEECRKLGYDVVDKVEIPLAKDMADRVEGIVGPPKVSERIRELVMELGKEPAALEIAKEIVEGRFGEFGKEEGAEQAVRTALAVITEGIVAAPLEGIAHVKIKKNHDGTEYLAIYFAGPIRSAGGTAQALAVLVGDYVRKNMNLDKFKPTDDEVERYGEEIDLYQSEVTTFQYQPKIEEIRTAVRNISVEITGEATDDVEVSGHRDLERVETNQIRGGALLALVEGVLLKAPKILRHVDKLEIEGWNWLKELKNKKEEINEDIKDEKEDFNYEEEEDLSQYDDCEIEEVTKFIGEVIAGRPVFAHPSKKGGFRLRYGRSRNTGFATDGFHPAIMYLVDDFMAVGTQLKTERPGKATCVVPVDSIDPPIVKLNNHSVLKIDTVEKAIKYRKDVLEILFLGDILVNYGDFLENNHVMLPSSWCVEWYEKILKVNNIPYSTEFISNPSPKEAVKFAITTKTPLHPVYTYHWHDISKENIYSLRNWILRGNFNKNSDKWEISYDLENPEDISNKRFLELIGCCHEVVDGKIFILEYYPLLYSLGYDYENSFDSVENLEEKVSNAKNNMHLINLLSHFEIRRNTYIYVGARMGRPEKAASRKMKPPVNGLFPIGNAGALVRLINKAVEGGKTDEIEISNVMCSCGKVSLYKKCPFCGKSVIPTGPTRIKLPIKDYWYNALENLKINKPGDVKCIKGMTSKDKIIEPLEKAILRAVNDVYVFKDGTTRFDCTDVPVTHFKPCEINVSVNRLKELGYLRDINGNSLENDKQVLELKVQDVIVPESCMDYFLNVSKFIDDLLEKYYKKNRYYNSSNKEDLVGHLIIGMAPHTSAGMVGRIVGYSKANVGYAHPYFHASKRRNCDGDEDAFFLLLDAFLNFSKKFLPDKRGGQMDAPLVLTTILDPKEVDGEVHNMDSMWEYPLEFYEKSLEMVTPKEIKKLMETVEDRLGKDEQYEGIGYTHETLKIDEGPLICSYKTLGSMMDKTSAQLAVAKKIRATDERDVAEKVIQSHFVPDLIGNLRAFSRQGVRCKCGAKYRRIPLKGVCRKCGSRLILTVSKGAVEKYMNVSQTMAEKYNVSDYIKQRLEIIRSGIDSLFTNDKRKQVKIEDFFK
;
A
#
# COMPACT_ATOMS: atom_id res chain seq x y z
N MET A 1 31.24 -11.09 -14.63
CA MET A 1 30.60 -11.93 -13.59
C MET A 1 29.39 -11.18 -13.07
N LEU A 2 28.34 -11.91 -12.65
CA LEU A 2 27.27 -11.32 -11.84
C LEU A 2 27.85 -10.97 -10.46
N HIS A 3 27.34 -9.92 -9.81
CA HIS A 3 27.81 -9.48 -8.49
C HIS A 3 27.06 -10.17 -7.33
N VAL A 4 26.06 -11.00 -7.64
CA VAL A 4 25.20 -11.69 -6.67
C VAL A 4 25.57 -13.17 -6.53
N SER A 5 25.39 -13.75 -5.34
CA SER A 5 25.45 -15.21 -5.12
C SER A 5 24.18 -15.85 -5.66
N ALA A 6 24.30 -16.82 -6.55
CA ALA A 6 23.14 -17.45 -7.15
C ALA A 6 23.52 -18.84 -7.64
N SER A 7 22.57 -19.77 -7.55
CA SER A 7 22.71 -21.09 -8.16
C SER A 7 23.01 -20.97 -9.66
N LYS A 8 23.50 -22.07 -10.26
CA LYS A 8 23.76 -22.12 -11.71
C LYS A 8 22.51 -21.77 -12.54
N ASN A 9 21.33 -22.24 -12.11
CA ASN A 9 20.06 -21.98 -12.77
C ASN A 9 19.69 -20.49 -12.72
N MET A 10 19.78 -19.87 -11.53
CA MET A 10 19.52 -18.44 -11.38
C MET A 10 20.57 -17.57 -12.09
N THR A 11 21.82 -18.01 -12.14
CA THR A 11 22.88 -17.37 -12.94
C THR A 11 22.53 -17.36 -14.44
N GLU A 12 22.02 -18.46 -14.97
CA GLU A 12 21.59 -18.55 -16.38
C GLU A 12 20.38 -17.65 -16.65
N TYR A 13 19.41 -17.60 -15.73
CA TYR A 13 18.28 -16.67 -15.79
C TYR A 13 18.73 -15.21 -15.85
N PHE A 14 19.59 -14.76 -14.92
CA PHE A 14 20.08 -13.39 -14.90
C PHE A 14 20.91 -13.04 -16.15
N LYS A 15 21.70 -13.99 -16.67
CA LYS A 15 22.40 -13.81 -17.95
C LYS A 15 21.44 -13.60 -19.11
N SER A 16 20.34 -14.34 -19.16
CA SER A 16 19.30 -14.15 -20.18
C SER A 16 18.73 -12.74 -20.12
N ILE A 17 18.33 -12.27 -18.93
CA ILE A 17 17.80 -10.92 -18.73
C ILE A 17 18.82 -9.87 -19.18
N LEU A 18 20.09 -9.99 -18.77
CA LEU A 18 21.14 -9.04 -19.17
C LEU A 18 21.37 -9.01 -20.69
N ASN A 19 21.34 -10.15 -21.35
CA ASN A 19 21.49 -10.21 -22.81
C ASN A 19 20.33 -9.48 -23.50
N ASP A 20 19.10 -9.67 -23.04
CA ASP A 20 17.91 -9.01 -23.58
C ASP A 20 17.93 -7.50 -23.31
N VAL A 21 18.34 -7.07 -22.10
CA VAL A 21 18.54 -5.65 -21.77
C VAL A 21 19.57 -5.04 -22.71
N ASN A 22 20.72 -5.68 -22.91
CA ASN A 22 21.80 -5.17 -23.77
C ASN A 22 21.36 -5.08 -25.24
N ASN A 23 20.60 -6.06 -25.73
CA ASN A 23 20.05 -6.03 -27.08
C ASN A 23 19.08 -4.86 -27.28
N LEU A 24 18.15 -4.67 -26.35
CA LEU A 24 17.20 -3.56 -26.37
C LEU A 24 17.89 -2.19 -26.26
N TYR A 25 18.90 -2.10 -25.40
CA TYR A 25 19.71 -0.90 -25.24
C TYR A 25 20.45 -0.56 -26.55
N PHE A 26 21.03 -1.57 -27.20
CA PHE A 26 21.70 -1.41 -28.49
C PHE A 26 20.75 -0.93 -29.59
N ILE A 27 19.56 -1.54 -29.70
CA ILE A 27 18.52 -1.11 -30.66
C ILE A 27 18.17 0.36 -30.44
N ALA A 28 17.95 0.76 -29.19
CA ALA A 28 17.60 2.13 -28.84
C ALA A 28 18.74 3.12 -29.13
N GLU A 29 19.99 2.78 -28.81
CA GLU A 29 21.18 3.56 -29.14
C GLU A 29 21.30 3.79 -30.66
N GLU A 30 21.10 2.75 -31.47
CA GLU A 30 21.13 2.86 -32.92
C GLU A 30 20.01 3.74 -33.50
N CYS A 31 18.86 3.83 -32.82
CA CYS A 31 17.79 4.75 -33.18
C CYS A 31 18.13 6.19 -32.78
N ARG A 32 18.58 6.40 -31.54
CA ARG A 32 18.91 7.72 -30.98
C ARG A 32 20.05 8.40 -31.74
N LYS A 33 21.07 7.65 -32.17
CA LYS A 33 22.20 8.14 -32.98
C LYS A 33 21.80 8.76 -34.33
N LEU A 34 20.58 8.49 -34.83
CA LEU A 34 20.07 9.12 -36.06
C LEU A 34 19.82 10.63 -35.89
N GLY A 35 19.81 11.14 -34.66
CA GLY A 35 19.67 12.57 -34.34
C GLY A 35 18.26 13.11 -34.53
N TYR A 36 17.26 12.24 -34.51
CA TYR A 36 15.84 12.61 -34.62
C TYR A 36 15.22 12.98 -33.26
N ASP A 37 15.73 12.39 -32.18
CA ASP A 37 15.30 12.66 -30.82
C ASP A 37 15.94 13.92 -30.22
N VAL A 38 15.50 14.26 -29.01
CA VAL A 38 16.05 15.40 -28.25
C VAL A 38 17.51 15.17 -27.86
N VAL A 39 17.87 13.92 -27.56
CA VAL A 39 19.22 13.48 -27.18
C VAL A 39 19.61 12.29 -28.04
N ASP A 40 20.86 12.25 -28.48
CA ASP A 40 21.36 11.32 -29.51
C ASP A 40 21.91 10.01 -28.91
N LYS A 41 21.59 9.75 -27.65
CA LYS A 41 21.93 8.56 -26.86
C LYS A 41 20.78 8.21 -25.92
N VAL A 42 20.78 6.99 -25.41
CA VAL A 42 19.86 6.58 -24.34
C VAL A 42 20.21 7.34 -23.06
N GLU A 43 19.21 7.99 -22.45
CA GLU A 43 19.41 8.85 -21.27
C GLU A 43 19.33 8.10 -19.94
N ILE A 44 18.93 6.82 -19.98
CA ILE A 44 18.79 5.95 -18.81
C ILE A 44 20.09 5.12 -18.69
N PRO A 45 20.99 5.43 -17.75
CA PRO A 45 22.14 4.59 -17.45
C PRO A 45 21.70 3.27 -16.82
N LEU A 46 22.42 2.19 -17.15
CA LEU A 46 22.26 0.89 -16.50
C LEU A 46 23.10 0.86 -15.23
N ALA A 47 22.49 0.45 -14.12
CA ALA A 47 23.15 0.24 -12.84
C ALA A 47 23.21 -1.24 -12.51
N LYS A 48 24.40 -1.71 -12.13
CA LYS A 48 24.59 -3.08 -11.66
C LYS A 48 24.20 -3.19 -10.19
N ASP A 49 24.56 -2.19 -9.40
CA ASP A 49 24.44 -2.17 -7.95
C ASP A 49 24.06 -0.78 -7.44
N MET A 50 23.96 -0.65 -6.12
CA MET A 50 23.67 0.61 -5.44
C MET A 50 24.66 1.72 -5.79
N ALA A 51 25.94 1.41 -5.94
CA ALA A 51 26.96 2.41 -6.20
C ALA A 51 26.78 3.09 -7.58
N ASP A 52 26.47 2.29 -8.61
CA ASP A 52 26.12 2.81 -9.93
C ASP A 52 24.84 3.68 -9.89
N ARG A 53 23.85 3.29 -9.06
CA ARG A 53 22.62 4.10 -8.88
C ARG A 53 22.93 5.46 -8.27
N VAL A 54 23.75 5.50 -7.23
CA VAL A 54 24.14 6.76 -6.57
C VAL A 54 24.83 7.69 -7.56
N GLU A 55 25.83 7.21 -8.30
CA GLU A 55 26.52 8.01 -9.34
C GLU A 55 25.57 8.42 -10.48
N GLY A 56 24.66 7.54 -10.90
CA GLY A 56 23.70 7.83 -11.98
C GLY A 56 22.64 8.88 -11.64
N ILE A 57 22.38 9.11 -10.35
CA ILE A 57 21.34 10.03 -9.87
C ILE A 57 21.95 11.35 -9.39
N VAL A 58 22.79 11.33 -8.35
CA VAL A 58 23.33 12.56 -7.71
C VAL A 58 24.84 12.55 -7.58
N GLY A 59 25.49 11.39 -7.47
CA GLY A 59 26.88 11.27 -7.07
C GLY A 59 27.84 11.89 -8.09
N PRO A 60 28.98 12.44 -7.64
CA PRO A 60 29.97 12.97 -8.57
C PRO A 60 30.60 11.81 -9.38
N PRO A 61 31.15 12.09 -10.58
CA PRO A 61 31.79 11.06 -11.40
C PRO A 61 32.86 10.28 -10.62
N LYS A 62 32.92 8.95 -10.83
CA LYS A 62 33.84 8.01 -10.16
C LYS A 62 33.55 7.74 -8.67
N VAL A 63 32.47 8.27 -8.11
CA VAL A 63 32.10 7.96 -6.72
C VAL A 63 31.68 6.51 -6.55
N SER A 64 31.16 5.84 -7.59
CA SER A 64 30.69 4.46 -7.50
C SER A 64 31.78 3.48 -7.08
N GLU A 65 32.97 3.56 -7.67
CA GLU A 65 34.11 2.69 -7.29
C GLU A 65 34.45 2.86 -5.80
N ARG A 66 34.50 4.11 -5.33
CA ARG A 66 34.84 4.40 -3.94
C ARG A 66 33.75 3.99 -2.96
N ILE A 67 32.48 4.14 -3.33
CA ILE A 67 31.34 3.65 -2.53
C ILE A 67 31.45 2.13 -2.35
N ARG A 68 31.76 1.36 -3.40
CA ARG A 68 31.90 -0.10 -3.29
C ARG A 68 32.98 -0.50 -2.30
N GLU A 69 34.16 0.12 -2.41
CA GLU A 69 35.28 -0.11 -1.49
C GLU A 69 34.86 0.13 -0.04
N LEU A 70 34.30 1.31 0.25
CA LEU A 70 33.95 1.71 1.61
C LEU A 70 32.77 0.92 2.19
N VAL A 71 31.77 0.57 1.38
CA VAL A 71 30.62 -0.24 1.87
C VAL A 71 31.07 -1.65 2.22
N MET A 72 31.99 -2.24 1.45
CA MET A 72 32.57 -3.54 1.78
C MET A 72 33.40 -3.50 3.07
N GLU A 73 34.13 -2.41 3.32
CA GLU A 73 35.01 -2.26 4.48
C GLU A 73 34.27 -1.85 5.77
N LEU A 74 33.37 -0.87 5.67
CA LEU A 74 32.78 -0.17 6.82
C LEU A 74 31.26 -0.40 6.97
N GLY A 75 30.60 -0.90 5.93
CA GLY A 75 29.14 -0.93 5.82
C GLY A 75 28.55 0.41 5.34
N LYS A 76 27.24 0.41 5.11
CA LYS A 76 26.52 1.48 4.36
C LYS A 76 26.56 2.85 5.03
N GLU A 77 26.14 2.97 6.29
CA GLU A 77 26.04 4.26 6.97
C GLU A 77 27.42 4.91 7.24
N PRO A 78 28.44 4.18 7.76
CA PRO A 78 29.78 4.76 7.88
C PRO A 78 30.38 5.14 6.53
N ALA A 79 30.19 4.32 5.49
CA ALA A 79 30.64 4.65 4.14
C ALA A 79 29.99 5.93 3.60
N ALA A 80 28.70 6.17 3.88
CA ALA A 80 28.02 7.39 3.48
C ALA A 80 28.66 8.65 4.11
N LEU A 81 29.07 8.57 5.39
CA LEU A 81 29.77 9.66 6.07
C LEU A 81 31.18 9.87 5.50
N GLU A 82 31.95 8.80 5.28
CA GLU A 82 33.29 8.93 4.73
C GLU A 82 33.26 9.49 3.29
N ILE A 83 32.29 9.08 2.47
CA ILE A 83 32.06 9.68 1.15
C ILE A 83 31.71 11.17 1.27
N ALA A 84 30.86 11.56 2.22
CA ALA A 84 30.53 12.97 2.43
C ALA A 84 31.78 13.81 2.76
N LYS A 85 32.66 13.27 3.61
CA LYS A 85 33.94 13.88 3.98
C LYS A 85 34.89 13.97 2.79
N GLU A 86 35.08 12.87 2.05
CA GLU A 86 35.96 12.85 0.87
C GLU A 86 35.50 13.84 -0.22
N ILE A 87 34.19 14.08 -0.35
CA ILE A 87 33.65 15.11 -1.27
C ILE A 87 34.06 16.52 -0.84
N VAL A 88 33.90 16.87 0.45
CA VAL A 88 34.28 18.22 0.93
C VAL A 88 35.80 18.44 1.01
N GLU A 89 36.57 17.37 1.15
CA GLU A 89 38.04 17.39 1.05
C GLU A 89 38.53 17.48 -0.42
N GLY A 90 37.62 17.43 -1.39
CA GLY A 90 37.91 17.68 -2.81
C GLY A 90 38.36 16.45 -3.61
N ARG A 91 38.25 15.22 -3.07
CA ARG A 91 38.66 13.98 -3.76
C ARG A 91 37.98 13.79 -5.12
N PHE A 92 36.73 14.24 -5.23
CA PHE A 92 35.89 14.07 -6.44
C PHE A 92 35.77 15.34 -7.29
N GLY A 93 36.55 16.38 -6.99
CA GLY A 93 36.55 17.67 -7.68
C GLY A 93 36.34 18.86 -6.75
N GLU A 94 36.66 20.06 -7.24
CA GLU A 94 36.44 21.32 -6.52
C GLU A 94 35.06 21.89 -6.90
N PHE A 95 34.09 21.77 -6.00
CA PHE A 95 32.72 22.28 -6.17
C PHE A 95 32.53 23.69 -5.55
N GLY A 96 33.53 24.22 -4.84
CA GLY A 96 33.34 25.36 -3.94
C GLY A 96 32.63 24.96 -2.65
N LYS A 97 32.61 25.85 -1.65
CA LYS A 97 32.18 25.49 -0.28
C LYS A 97 30.71 25.03 -0.22
N GLU A 98 29.78 25.84 -0.73
CA GLU A 98 28.34 25.53 -0.63
C GLU A 98 27.94 24.36 -1.53
N GLU A 99 28.35 24.35 -2.81
CA GLU A 99 28.01 23.23 -3.71
C GLU A 99 28.68 21.92 -3.27
N GLY A 100 29.90 21.99 -2.70
CA GLY A 100 30.57 20.83 -2.12
C GLY A 100 29.82 20.26 -0.92
N ALA A 101 29.30 21.12 -0.03
CA ALA A 101 28.46 20.70 1.08
C ALA A 101 27.14 20.08 0.60
N GLU A 102 26.49 20.72 -0.38
CA GLU A 102 25.26 20.20 -1.00
C GLU A 102 25.48 18.83 -1.64
N GLN A 103 26.55 18.70 -2.43
CA GLN A 103 26.94 17.46 -3.09
C GLN A 103 27.25 16.36 -2.07
N ALA A 104 27.94 16.68 -0.97
CA ALA A 104 28.23 15.75 0.11
C ALA A 104 26.95 15.23 0.78
N VAL A 105 26.04 16.13 1.18
CA VAL A 105 24.78 15.75 1.84
C VAL A 105 23.90 14.93 0.90
N ARG A 106 23.77 15.33 -0.37
CA ARG A 106 22.98 14.58 -1.37
C ARG A 106 23.56 13.20 -1.64
N THR A 107 24.87 13.08 -1.82
CA THR A 107 25.51 11.80 -2.13
C THR A 107 25.39 10.84 -0.96
N ALA A 108 25.66 11.30 0.27
CA ALA A 108 25.51 10.48 1.46
C ALA A 108 24.05 10.04 1.68
N LEU A 109 23.08 10.95 1.50
CA LEU A 109 21.67 10.59 1.57
C LEU A 109 21.29 9.59 0.48
N ALA A 110 21.88 9.67 -0.71
CA ALA A 110 21.68 8.69 -1.77
C ALA A 110 22.29 7.33 -1.42
N VAL A 111 23.46 7.27 -0.79
CA VAL A 111 24.03 5.99 -0.28
C VAL A 111 23.12 5.38 0.78
N ILE A 112 22.67 6.18 1.75
CA ILE A 112 21.73 5.74 2.80
C ILE A 112 20.41 5.24 2.21
N THR A 113 19.95 5.90 1.13
CA THR A 113 18.72 5.54 0.43
C THR A 113 18.93 4.64 -0.79
N GLU A 114 20.11 4.02 -0.89
CA GLU A 114 20.54 3.07 -1.92
C GLU A 114 20.37 3.54 -3.37
N GLY A 115 20.29 4.84 -3.60
CA GLY A 115 20.06 5.44 -4.90
C GLY A 115 18.70 5.07 -5.51
N ILE A 116 17.67 4.82 -4.70
CA ILE A 116 16.33 4.45 -5.22
C ILE A 116 15.36 5.63 -5.19
N VAL A 117 15.29 6.35 -4.06
CA VAL A 117 14.31 7.42 -3.84
C VAL A 117 14.73 8.74 -4.48
N ALA A 118 13.76 9.60 -4.80
CA ALA A 118 14.03 10.92 -5.38
C ALA A 118 14.51 11.98 -4.34
N ALA A 119 14.45 11.67 -3.04
CA ALA A 119 14.76 12.62 -1.97
C ALA A 119 16.16 13.27 -2.04
N PRO A 120 17.26 12.58 -2.41
CA PRO A 120 18.55 13.22 -2.63
C PRO A 120 18.50 14.31 -3.71
N LEU A 121 17.71 14.12 -4.77
CA LEU A 121 17.57 15.09 -5.86
C LEU A 121 16.62 16.24 -5.52
N GLU A 122 15.46 15.90 -4.98
CA GLU A 122 14.31 16.81 -4.90
C GLU A 122 13.99 17.25 -3.47
N GLY A 123 14.44 16.49 -2.47
CA GLY A 123 14.20 16.73 -1.04
C GLY A 123 15.19 17.68 -0.37
N ILE A 124 16.38 17.83 -0.93
CA ILE A 124 17.36 18.86 -0.53
C ILE A 124 17.34 19.93 -1.62
N ALA A 125 16.74 21.07 -1.33
CA ALA A 125 16.61 22.18 -2.26
C ALA A 125 17.97 22.79 -2.60
N HIS A 126 18.73 23.12 -1.56
CA HIS A 126 20.13 23.56 -1.62
C HIS A 126 20.75 23.54 -0.21
N VAL A 127 22.06 23.69 -0.12
CA VAL A 127 22.77 23.87 1.16
C VAL A 127 23.54 25.19 1.12
N LYS A 128 23.44 26.00 2.19
CA LYS A 128 24.15 27.29 2.30
C LYS A 128 24.99 27.38 3.55
N ILE A 129 25.98 28.27 3.50
CA ILE A 129 26.77 28.69 4.65
C ILE A 129 26.28 30.07 5.07
N LYS A 130 25.63 30.13 6.24
CA LYS A 130 25.09 31.36 6.84
C LYS A 130 25.95 31.79 8.03
N LYS A 131 25.65 32.96 8.60
CA LYS A 131 26.36 33.53 9.75
C LYS A 131 25.47 33.62 10.98
N ASN A 132 26.00 33.22 12.13
CA ASN A 132 25.42 33.50 13.43
C ASN A 132 25.58 34.99 13.79
N HIS A 133 24.88 35.44 14.83
CA HIS A 133 24.96 36.82 15.31
C HIS A 133 26.34 37.23 15.84
N ASP A 134 27.17 36.26 16.25
CA ASP A 134 28.56 36.47 16.63
C ASP A 134 29.53 36.45 15.42
N GLY A 135 29.01 36.32 14.19
CA GLY A 135 29.77 36.31 12.95
C GLY A 135 30.32 34.94 12.54
N THR A 136 30.15 33.90 13.37
CA THR A 136 30.61 32.52 13.04
C THR A 136 29.77 31.92 11.90
N GLU A 137 30.42 31.19 11.00
CA GLU A 137 29.77 30.54 9.86
C GLU A 137 29.19 29.18 10.26
N TYR A 138 27.96 28.87 9.85
CA TYR A 138 27.29 27.59 10.11
C TYR A 138 26.60 27.05 8.85
N LEU A 139 26.24 25.76 8.85
CA LEU A 139 25.60 25.09 7.72
C LEU A 139 24.07 25.11 7.84
N ALA A 140 23.38 25.52 6.77
CA ALA A 140 21.93 25.51 6.65
C ALA A 140 21.47 24.58 5.51
N ILE A 141 20.60 23.63 5.83
CA ILE A 141 20.06 22.66 4.85
C ILE A 141 18.63 23.04 4.53
N TYR A 142 18.36 23.33 3.26
CA TYR A 142 17.02 23.68 2.79
C TYR A 142 16.30 22.41 2.36
N PHE A 143 15.44 21.88 3.23
CA PHE A 143 14.58 20.75 2.92
C PHE A 143 13.35 21.20 2.14
N ALA A 144 12.95 20.37 1.17
CA ALA A 144 11.72 20.53 0.41
C ALA A 144 10.75 19.38 0.70
N GLY A 145 9.45 19.59 0.46
CA GLY A 145 8.40 18.57 0.68
C GLY A 145 8.71 17.16 0.17
N PRO A 146 9.37 16.98 -1.00
CA PRO A 146 9.91 15.70 -1.45
C PRO A 146 10.72 14.86 -0.45
N ILE A 147 11.33 15.48 0.57
CA ILE A 147 12.09 14.75 1.59
C ILE A 147 11.25 13.70 2.33
N ARG A 148 9.92 13.82 2.31
CA ARG A 148 9.00 12.79 2.85
C ARG A 148 9.27 11.40 2.28
N SER A 149 9.65 11.33 1.00
CA SER A 149 9.93 10.07 0.30
C SER A 149 11.18 9.33 0.79
N ALA A 150 12.09 9.99 1.53
CA ALA A 150 13.25 9.32 2.11
C ALA A 150 12.88 8.39 3.28
N GLY A 151 11.72 8.63 3.91
CA GLY A 151 11.34 8.05 5.19
C GLY A 151 12.01 8.75 6.38
N GLY A 152 11.41 8.64 7.57
CA GLY A 152 11.85 9.38 8.76
C GLY A 152 13.30 9.09 9.18
N THR A 153 13.77 7.85 9.02
CA THR A 153 15.17 7.51 9.37
C THR A 153 16.15 8.26 8.46
N ALA A 154 15.93 8.24 7.14
CA ALA A 154 16.85 8.88 6.20
C ALA A 154 16.76 10.42 6.26
N GLN A 155 15.57 10.97 6.53
CA GLN A 155 15.40 12.40 6.86
C GLN A 155 16.31 12.81 8.01
N ALA A 156 16.27 12.05 9.11
CA ALA A 156 17.09 12.34 10.26
C ALA A 156 18.59 12.17 9.98
N LEU A 157 18.97 11.11 9.26
CA LEU A 157 20.35 10.91 8.86
C LEU A 157 20.86 12.02 7.92
N ALA A 158 20.00 12.63 7.09
CA ALA A 158 20.39 13.80 6.30
C ALA A 158 20.83 14.98 7.18
N VAL A 159 20.16 15.20 8.32
CA VAL A 159 20.54 16.22 9.31
C VAL A 159 21.87 15.84 9.99
N LEU A 160 22.04 14.57 10.35
CA LEU A 160 23.28 14.05 10.96
C LEU A 160 24.48 14.17 10.01
N VAL A 161 24.30 13.81 8.73
CA VAL A 161 25.28 14.01 7.66
C VAL A 161 25.62 15.50 7.54
N GLY A 162 24.63 16.39 7.62
CA GLY A 162 24.83 17.83 7.66
C GLY A 162 25.79 18.28 8.76
N ASP A 163 25.58 17.79 9.99
CA ASP A 163 26.48 18.09 11.11
C ASP A 163 27.89 17.52 10.89
N TYR A 164 28.00 16.32 10.33
CA TYR A 164 29.28 15.72 9.99
C TYR A 164 30.03 16.54 8.92
N VAL A 165 29.35 16.96 7.85
CA VAL A 165 29.89 17.84 6.79
C VAL A 165 30.35 19.17 7.38
N ARG A 166 29.53 19.80 8.22
CA ARG A 166 29.84 21.06 8.91
C ARG A 166 31.16 20.97 9.70
N LYS A 167 31.35 19.90 10.48
CA LYS A 167 32.59 19.67 11.26
C LYS A 167 33.82 19.54 10.36
N ASN A 168 33.73 18.73 9.30
CA ASN A 168 34.84 18.55 8.35
C ASN A 168 35.17 19.84 7.57
N MET A 169 34.22 20.75 7.45
CA MET A 169 34.43 22.08 6.84
C MET A 169 34.89 23.15 7.85
N ASN A 170 35.11 22.81 9.12
CA ASN A 170 35.44 23.74 10.21
C ASN A 170 34.41 24.87 10.39
N LEU A 171 33.12 24.59 10.16
CA LEU A 171 32.02 25.52 10.41
C LEU A 171 31.54 25.38 11.86
N ASP A 172 31.11 26.49 12.48
CA ASP A 172 30.53 26.49 13.82
C ASP A 172 29.08 25.98 13.80
N LYS A 173 28.53 25.70 14.98
CA LYS A 173 27.14 25.24 15.16
C LYS A 173 26.15 26.36 14.85
N PHE A 174 24.98 25.99 14.37
CA PHE A 174 23.83 26.90 14.29
C PHE A 174 23.42 27.37 15.70
N LYS A 175 23.29 28.69 15.88
CA LYS A 175 22.86 29.33 17.14
C LYS A 175 21.55 30.08 16.86
N PRO A 176 20.37 29.46 17.08
CA PRO A 176 19.09 30.11 16.82
C PRO A 176 18.78 31.20 17.85
N THR A 177 18.07 32.24 17.44
CA THR A 177 17.44 33.21 18.36
C THR A 177 16.16 32.62 18.95
N ASP A 178 15.67 33.22 20.04
CA ASP A 178 14.39 32.82 20.62
C ASP A 178 13.23 32.97 19.62
N ASP A 179 13.22 34.04 18.81
CA ASP A 179 12.21 34.24 17.76
C ASP A 179 12.27 33.16 16.67
N GLU A 180 13.46 32.72 16.27
CA GLU A 180 13.62 31.63 15.31
C GLU A 180 13.18 30.29 15.89
N VAL A 181 13.39 30.06 17.19
CA VAL A 181 12.91 28.84 17.86
C VAL A 181 11.37 28.82 17.89
N GLU A 182 10.74 29.91 18.33
CA GLU A 182 9.29 30.01 18.40
C GLU A 182 8.65 29.96 17.00
N ARG A 183 9.36 30.44 15.97
CA ARG A 183 8.95 30.31 14.57
C ARG A 183 8.71 28.86 14.14
N TYR A 184 9.51 27.89 14.61
CA TYR A 184 9.25 26.48 14.31
C TYR A 184 7.98 25.98 14.98
N GLY A 185 7.71 26.40 16.23
CA GLY A 185 6.49 26.06 16.95
C GLY A 185 5.24 26.52 16.19
N GLU A 186 5.21 27.80 15.80
CA GLU A 186 4.08 28.36 15.05
C GLU A 186 3.90 27.69 13.68
N GLU A 187 4.99 27.45 12.95
CA GLU A 187 4.91 26.76 11.65
C GLU A 187 4.38 25.32 11.78
N ILE A 188 4.76 24.58 12.83
CA ILE A 188 4.27 23.22 13.08
C ILE A 188 2.77 23.22 13.37
N ASP A 189 2.31 24.12 14.25
CA ASP A 189 0.89 24.24 14.59
C ASP A 189 0.05 24.65 13.37
N LEU A 190 0.54 25.60 12.57
CA LEU A 190 -0.11 26.03 11.32
C LEU A 190 -0.10 24.95 10.25
N TYR A 191 0.99 24.18 10.13
CA TYR A 191 1.06 23.10 9.16
C TYR A 191 0.07 21.99 9.50
N GLN A 192 -0.01 21.59 10.78
CA GLN A 192 -0.99 20.61 11.25
C GLN A 192 -2.44 21.06 11.06
N SER A 193 -2.71 22.35 11.29
CA SER A 193 -4.08 22.89 11.25
C SER A 193 -4.57 23.28 9.85
N GLU A 194 -3.69 23.75 8.96
CA GLU A 194 -4.09 24.29 7.64
C GLU A 194 -3.54 23.49 6.44
N VAL A 195 -2.52 22.63 6.61
CA VAL A 195 -1.90 21.87 5.50
C VAL A 195 -2.16 20.36 5.61
N THR A 196 -1.52 19.68 6.56
CA THR A 196 -1.64 18.23 6.76
C THR A 196 -1.10 17.79 8.12
N THR A 197 -1.53 16.63 8.59
CA THR A 197 -1.09 16.06 9.88
C THR A 197 0.25 15.33 9.76
N PHE A 198 1.11 15.52 10.76
CA PHE A 198 2.33 14.73 10.95
C PHE A 198 2.01 13.36 11.54
N GLN A 199 2.90 12.39 11.32
CA GLN A 199 2.83 11.09 12.01
C GLN A 199 3.12 11.17 13.53
N TYR A 200 3.75 12.25 13.98
CA TYR A 200 4.11 12.53 15.37
C TYR A 200 3.65 13.93 15.76
N GLN A 201 3.09 14.09 16.96
CA GLN A 201 2.71 15.38 17.52
C GLN A 201 3.68 15.74 18.66
N PRO A 202 4.79 16.43 18.36
CA PRO A 202 5.74 16.83 19.38
C PRO A 202 5.17 17.91 20.29
N LYS A 203 5.54 17.89 21.57
CA LYS A 203 5.29 19.01 22.49
C LYS A 203 6.17 20.20 22.09
N ILE A 204 5.69 21.41 22.38
CA ILE A 204 6.45 22.65 22.10
C ILE A 204 7.86 22.63 22.74
N GLU A 205 8.01 22.04 23.92
CA GLU A 205 9.31 21.89 24.59
C GLU A 205 10.26 20.94 23.84
N GLU A 206 9.74 19.89 23.19
CA GLU A 206 10.57 19.00 22.36
C GLU A 206 11.07 19.76 21.12
N ILE A 207 10.22 20.59 20.52
CA ILE A 207 10.58 21.45 19.39
C ILE A 207 11.68 22.43 19.81
N ARG A 208 11.47 23.17 20.92
CA ARG A 208 12.45 24.10 21.48
C ARG A 208 13.79 23.42 21.76
N THR A 209 13.75 22.27 22.41
CA THR A 209 14.95 21.48 22.74
C THR A 209 15.68 21.06 21.48
N ALA A 210 14.98 20.53 20.48
CA ALA A 210 15.60 20.08 19.25
C ALA A 210 16.21 21.24 18.46
N VAL A 211 15.47 22.32 18.22
CA VAL A 211 15.96 23.46 17.43
C VAL A 211 17.18 24.11 18.09
N ARG A 212 17.22 24.22 19.43
CA ARG A 212 18.37 24.78 20.15
C ARG A 212 19.62 23.90 20.14
N ASN A 213 19.49 22.59 19.93
CA ASN A 213 20.60 21.64 20.05
C ASN A 213 21.07 21.05 18.72
N ILE A 214 20.26 21.06 17.66
CA ILE A 214 20.68 20.62 16.33
C ILE A 214 21.74 21.61 15.81
N SER A 215 22.91 21.08 15.44
CA SER A 215 24.09 21.90 15.09
C SER A 215 24.05 22.52 13.68
N VAL A 216 23.03 22.19 12.88
CA VAL A 216 22.77 22.74 11.55
C VAL A 216 21.37 23.33 11.49
N GLU A 217 21.16 24.37 10.68
CA GLU A 217 19.81 24.94 10.50
C GLU A 217 18.98 24.02 9.59
N ILE A 218 17.92 23.41 10.14
CA ILE A 218 16.90 22.69 9.37
C ILE A 218 15.93 23.73 8.81
N THR A 219 16.13 24.19 7.58
CA THR A 219 15.31 25.22 6.94
C THR A 219 14.74 24.71 5.62
N GLY A 220 14.12 25.58 4.82
CA GLY A 220 13.47 25.18 3.57
C GLY A 220 12.91 26.34 2.78
N GLU A 221 12.59 26.09 1.52
CA GLU A 221 11.82 27.00 0.68
C GLU A 221 10.35 27.05 1.16
N ALA A 222 9.60 28.07 0.76
CA ALA A 222 8.16 28.11 0.98
C ALA A 222 7.48 26.94 0.24
N THR A 223 6.77 26.08 0.98
CA THR A 223 6.07 24.93 0.38
C THR A 223 4.58 25.18 0.20
N ASP A 224 3.99 26.02 1.05
CA ASP A 224 2.55 26.24 1.13
C ASP A 224 2.23 27.73 1.17
N ASP A 225 1.10 28.14 0.58
CA ASP A 225 0.70 29.55 0.52
C ASP A 225 0.28 30.14 1.89
N VAL A 226 0.29 29.32 2.95
CA VAL A 226 -0.05 29.73 4.33
C VAL A 226 1.11 30.49 4.93
N GLU A 227 0.83 31.69 5.45
CA GLU A 227 1.80 32.51 6.16
C GLU A 227 1.59 32.43 7.66
N VAL A 228 2.67 32.56 8.41
CA VAL A 228 2.60 32.77 9.86
C VAL A 228 2.02 34.14 10.22
N SER A 229 1.55 34.24 11.45
CA SER A 229 1.03 35.45 12.05
C SER A 229 2.03 36.13 13.00
N GLY A 230 2.77 35.36 13.80
CA GLY A 230 3.87 35.78 14.66
C GLY A 230 5.24 35.48 14.04
N HIS A 231 6.31 35.91 14.70
CA HIS A 231 7.72 35.66 14.31
C HIS A 231 7.98 35.84 12.79
N ARG A 232 7.47 36.93 12.23
CA ARG A 232 7.56 37.30 10.82
C ARG A 232 8.85 38.04 10.52
N ASP A 233 9.21 38.05 9.24
CA ASP A 233 10.27 38.89 8.68
C ASP A 233 11.63 38.69 9.40
N LEU A 234 11.91 37.47 9.83
CA LEU A 234 13.16 37.11 10.49
C LEU A 234 14.31 37.20 9.48
N GLU A 235 15.42 37.83 9.90
CA GLU A 235 16.58 38.11 9.04
C GLU A 235 17.11 36.87 8.30
N ARG A 236 17.14 35.72 8.98
CA ARG A 236 17.68 34.46 8.44
C ARG A 236 16.62 33.53 7.84
N VAL A 237 15.34 33.90 7.87
CA VAL A 237 14.24 33.12 7.27
C VAL A 237 13.68 33.89 6.08
N GLU A 238 13.95 33.41 4.87
CA GLU A 238 13.70 34.14 3.63
C GLU A 238 12.22 34.24 3.22
N THR A 239 11.32 33.65 4.00
CA THR A 239 9.89 33.62 3.71
C THR A 239 9.04 33.67 4.97
N ASN A 240 7.88 34.32 4.86
CA ASN A 240 6.83 34.26 5.88
C ASN A 240 5.90 33.05 5.71
N GLN A 241 6.01 32.33 4.60
CA GLN A 241 5.24 31.13 4.33
C GLN A 241 5.80 29.92 5.08
N ILE A 242 4.97 28.89 5.26
CA ILE A 242 5.38 27.65 5.93
C ILE A 242 6.44 26.91 5.11
N ARG A 243 7.48 26.41 5.80
CA ARG A 243 8.57 25.60 5.23
C ARG A 243 8.34 24.12 5.51
N GLY A 244 7.30 23.54 4.92
CA GLY A 244 6.84 22.18 5.24
C GLY A 244 7.91 21.09 5.09
N GLY A 245 8.86 21.23 4.15
CA GLY A 245 10.01 20.33 4.02
C GLY A 245 10.90 20.30 5.27
N ALA A 246 11.17 21.47 5.85
CA ALA A 246 11.93 21.62 7.09
C ALA A 246 11.20 20.97 8.26
N LEU A 247 9.90 21.19 8.36
CA LEU A 247 9.07 20.63 9.43
C LEU A 247 9.00 19.10 9.36
N LEU A 248 8.92 18.52 8.16
CA LEU A 248 8.98 17.06 7.97
C LEU A 248 10.31 16.49 8.48
N ALA A 249 11.44 17.08 8.09
CA ALA A 249 12.75 16.64 8.53
C ALA A 249 12.94 16.75 10.06
N LEU A 250 12.41 17.80 10.67
CA LEU A 250 12.45 17.99 12.13
C LEU A 250 11.51 17.03 12.87
N VAL A 251 10.24 16.97 12.49
CA VAL A 251 9.18 16.26 13.22
C VAL A 251 9.15 14.77 12.90
N GLU A 252 9.00 14.40 11.63
CA GLU A 252 8.93 12.99 11.20
C GLU A 252 10.32 12.34 11.11
N GLY A 253 11.36 13.16 10.91
CA GLY A 253 12.76 12.75 10.94
C GLY A 253 13.32 12.73 12.36
N VAL A 254 13.82 13.86 12.83
CA VAL A 254 14.62 13.94 14.07
C VAL A 254 13.83 13.54 15.31
N LEU A 255 12.67 14.15 15.55
CA LEU A 255 11.90 13.97 16.80
C LEU A 255 11.24 12.58 16.89
N LEU A 256 10.58 12.13 15.81
CA LEU A 256 9.95 10.82 15.76
C LEU A 256 10.99 9.69 15.78
N LYS A 257 12.13 9.84 15.10
CA LYS A 257 13.16 8.79 15.00
C LYS A 257 14.35 8.99 15.94
N ALA A 258 14.24 9.87 16.95
CA ALA A 258 15.27 10.12 17.97
C ALA A 258 15.96 8.85 18.51
N PRO A 259 15.24 7.77 18.90
CA PRO A 259 15.88 6.56 19.40
C PRO A 259 16.76 5.85 18.37
N LYS A 260 16.39 5.89 17.09
CA LYS A 260 17.17 5.25 16.01
C LYS A 260 18.39 6.07 15.65
N ILE A 261 18.26 7.41 15.62
CA ILE A 261 19.40 8.34 15.41
C ILE A 261 20.44 8.14 16.50
N LEU A 262 20.00 8.03 17.76
CA LEU A 262 20.90 7.84 18.89
C LEU A 262 21.78 6.60 18.73
N ARG A 263 21.24 5.48 18.23
CA ARG A 263 22.04 4.28 17.93
C ARG A 263 23.11 4.53 16.87
N HIS A 264 22.81 5.32 15.84
CA HIS A 264 23.79 5.68 14.82
C HIS A 264 24.85 6.65 15.38
N VAL A 265 24.44 7.63 16.17
CA VAL A 265 25.32 8.58 16.87
C VAL A 265 26.30 7.82 17.77
N ASP A 266 25.81 6.89 18.59
CA ASP A 266 26.65 6.09 19.48
C ASP A 266 27.57 5.15 18.68
N LYS A 267 27.06 4.48 17.62
CA LYS A 267 27.84 3.57 16.76
C LYS A 267 28.96 4.29 15.98
N LEU A 268 28.72 5.53 15.56
CA LEU A 268 29.63 6.33 14.75
C LEU A 268 30.43 7.35 15.60
N GLU A 269 30.28 7.30 16.93
CA GLU A 269 30.95 8.19 17.89
C GLU A 269 30.78 9.69 17.56
N ILE A 270 29.58 10.08 17.11
CA ILE A 270 29.31 11.47 16.69
C ILE A 270 29.00 12.34 17.91
N GLU A 271 29.90 13.25 18.26
CA GLU A 271 29.68 14.16 19.38
C GLU A 271 28.56 15.19 19.13
N GLY A 272 27.89 15.64 20.21
CA GLY A 272 26.93 16.76 20.19
C GLY A 272 25.45 16.38 20.14
N TRP A 273 25.13 15.08 20.12
CA TRP A 273 23.74 14.58 20.02
C TRP A 273 23.21 13.92 21.31
N ASN A 274 23.95 14.06 22.43
CA ASN A 274 23.56 13.46 23.72
C ASN A 274 22.21 13.97 24.25
N TRP A 275 21.77 15.17 23.85
CA TRP A 275 20.44 15.71 24.20
C TRP A 275 19.28 14.84 23.70
N LEU A 276 19.49 13.97 22.69
CA LEU A 276 18.48 12.98 22.29
C LEU A 276 18.17 11.96 23.41
N LYS A 277 19.12 11.70 24.32
CA LYS A 277 18.90 10.83 25.49
C LYS A 277 17.89 11.45 26.45
N GLU A 278 17.90 12.77 26.62
CA GLU A 278 16.94 13.49 27.45
C GLU A 278 15.52 13.41 26.88
N LEU A 279 15.37 13.43 25.54
CA LEU A 279 14.08 13.22 24.88
C LEU A 279 13.61 11.76 24.97
N LYS A 280 14.53 10.78 24.99
CA LYS A 280 14.20 9.36 25.17
C LYS A 280 13.71 9.07 26.59
N ASN A 281 14.40 9.58 27.61
CA ASN A 281 14.04 9.33 29.01
C ASN A 281 12.66 9.94 29.35
N LYS A 282 12.33 11.12 28.80
CA LYS A 282 10.97 11.70 28.89
C LYS A 282 9.89 10.89 28.16
N LYS A 283 10.26 10.01 27.23
CA LYS A 283 9.34 9.06 26.57
C LYS A 283 9.17 7.76 27.37
N GLU A 284 10.19 7.33 28.09
CA GLU A 284 10.12 6.14 28.96
C GLU A 284 9.37 6.43 30.27
N GLU A 285 9.47 7.64 30.82
CA GLU A 285 8.60 8.10 31.93
C GLU A 285 7.09 8.13 31.59
N ILE A 286 6.70 8.03 30.31
CA ILE A 286 5.29 7.99 29.88
C ILE A 286 4.80 6.56 29.63
N ASN A 287 5.71 5.58 29.50
CA ASN A 287 5.38 4.19 29.20
C ASN A 287 5.67 3.22 30.36
N GLU A 288 6.19 3.69 31.51
CA GLU A 288 6.45 2.83 32.68
C GLU A 288 5.32 2.81 33.74
N ASP A 289 4.23 3.55 33.54
CA ASP A 289 3.05 3.49 34.42
C ASP A 289 2.08 2.37 34.01
N ILE A 290 2.59 1.16 33.79
CA ILE A 290 1.83 -0.10 33.92
C ILE A 290 2.81 -1.15 34.47
N LYS A 291 3.05 -1.11 35.78
CA LYS A 291 3.50 -2.28 36.52
C LYS A 291 2.28 -2.81 37.24
N ASP A 292 1.66 -3.82 36.64
CA ASP A 292 0.54 -4.54 37.22
C ASP A 292 0.94 -5.06 38.61
N GLU A 293 0.15 -4.66 39.60
CA GLU A 293 0.11 -5.27 40.91
C GLU A 293 -0.34 -6.73 40.72
N LYS A 294 0.61 -7.66 40.71
CA LYS A 294 0.28 -9.07 40.91
C LYS A 294 -0.08 -9.26 42.38
N GLU A 295 -1.36 -9.41 42.66
CA GLU A 295 -1.84 -9.96 43.93
C GLU A 295 -1.40 -11.43 44.00
N ASP A 296 -0.42 -11.71 44.87
CA ASP A 296 -0.04 -13.06 45.25
C ASP A 296 -1.19 -13.69 46.05
N PHE A 297 -2.04 -14.47 45.38
CA PHE A 297 -2.93 -15.41 46.06
C PHE A 297 -2.18 -16.73 46.30
N ASN A 298 -2.02 -17.02 47.58
CA ASN A 298 -1.44 -18.24 48.12
C ASN A 298 -2.48 -19.36 48.07
N TYR A 299 -2.33 -20.33 47.16
CA TYR A 299 -3.16 -21.54 47.14
C TYR A 299 -2.37 -22.72 47.71
N GLU A 300 -2.91 -23.27 48.81
CA GLU A 300 -2.62 -24.59 49.33
C GLU A 300 -3.07 -25.64 48.29
N GLU A 301 -2.29 -26.73 48.16
CA GLU A 301 -2.48 -27.91 47.30
C GLU A 301 -3.83 -28.05 46.54
N GLU A 302 -3.99 -27.28 45.46
CA GLU A 302 -5.06 -27.39 44.46
C GLU A 302 -4.45 -27.67 43.07
N GLU A 303 -5.19 -28.35 42.18
CA GLU A 303 -4.77 -28.60 40.80
C GLU A 303 -4.32 -27.30 40.11
N ASP A 304 -3.18 -27.31 39.42
CA ASP A 304 -2.70 -26.17 38.64
C ASP A 304 -3.66 -25.85 37.48
N LEU A 305 -4.55 -24.87 37.69
CA LEU A 305 -5.53 -24.39 36.71
C LEU A 305 -5.02 -23.19 35.90
N SER A 306 -3.70 -22.92 35.88
CA SER A 306 -3.11 -21.80 35.12
C SER A 306 -3.34 -21.90 33.62
N GLN A 307 -3.39 -23.12 33.07
CA GLN A 307 -3.70 -23.35 31.65
C GLN A 307 -5.09 -22.83 31.21
N TYR A 308 -5.99 -22.59 32.16
CA TYR A 308 -7.33 -22.04 31.92
C TYR A 308 -7.43 -20.55 32.24
N ASP A 309 -6.32 -19.85 32.52
CA ASP A 309 -6.33 -18.39 32.63
C ASP A 309 -6.88 -17.76 31.36
N ASP A 310 -7.71 -16.72 31.52
CA ASP A 310 -8.15 -15.93 30.39
C ASP A 310 -6.99 -15.05 29.93
N CYS A 311 -6.67 -15.12 28.64
CA CYS A 311 -5.64 -14.30 28.05
C CYS A 311 -6.19 -12.89 27.83
N GLU A 312 -5.80 -11.95 28.69
CA GLU A 312 -6.18 -10.55 28.57
C GLU A 312 -5.30 -9.84 27.53
N ILE A 313 -5.88 -9.53 26.38
CA ILE A 313 -5.23 -8.81 25.27
C ILE A 313 -5.99 -7.49 25.08
N GLU A 314 -5.31 -6.37 25.31
CA GLU A 314 -5.88 -5.02 25.15
C GLU A 314 -6.38 -4.79 23.71
N GLU A 315 -7.47 -4.04 23.50
CA GLU A 315 -7.93 -3.72 22.15
C GLU A 315 -7.16 -2.56 21.51
N VAL A 316 -6.87 -2.63 20.21
CA VAL A 316 -6.20 -1.52 19.49
C VAL A 316 -7.19 -0.79 18.59
N THR A 317 -7.67 0.38 19.03
CA THR A 317 -8.72 1.13 18.32
C THR A 317 -8.20 2.05 17.21
N LYS A 318 -6.87 2.26 17.12
CA LYS A 318 -6.26 3.23 16.20
C LYS A 318 -6.62 2.99 14.73
N PHE A 319 -6.70 1.73 14.31
CA PHE A 319 -6.97 1.41 12.89
C PHE A 319 -8.36 1.90 12.47
N ILE A 320 -9.37 1.84 13.34
CA ILE A 320 -10.77 2.22 13.06
C ILE A 320 -11.06 3.71 13.32
N GLY A 321 -10.10 4.49 13.83
CA GLY A 321 -10.33 5.91 14.19
C GLY A 321 -10.81 6.81 13.03
N GLU A 322 -10.43 6.50 11.79
CA GLU A 322 -10.83 7.25 10.59
C GLU A 322 -11.59 6.35 9.60
N VAL A 323 -12.94 6.34 9.69
CA VAL A 323 -13.79 5.59 8.76
C VAL A 323 -14.26 6.52 7.64
N ILE A 324 -13.81 6.26 6.42
CA ILE A 324 -14.20 7.03 5.25
C ILE A 324 -15.48 6.42 4.68
N ALA A 325 -16.46 7.26 4.38
CA ALA A 325 -17.70 6.85 3.72
C ALA A 325 -17.44 6.00 2.45
N GLY A 326 -18.21 4.91 2.33
CA GLY A 326 -18.10 3.91 1.27
C GLY A 326 -17.12 2.78 1.56
N ARG A 327 -16.37 2.82 2.66
CA ARG A 327 -15.32 1.83 2.97
C ARG A 327 -15.73 1.06 4.23
N PRO A 328 -16.23 -0.19 4.10
CA PRO A 328 -16.78 -0.93 5.22
C PRO A 328 -15.78 -1.20 6.35
N VAL A 329 -16.33 -1.32 7.56
CA VAL A 329 -15.66 -2.00 8.68
C VAL A 329 -16.11 -3.45 8.61
N PHE A 330 -15.16 -4.37 8.69
CA PHE A 330 -15.43 -5.82 8.66
C PHE A 330 -15.43 -6.40 10.07
N ALA A 331 -14.57 -5.89 10.96
CA ALA A 331 -14.58 -6.27 12.38
C ALA A 331 -14.10 -5.09 13.24
N HIS A 332 -14.75 -4.88 14.38
CA HIS A 332 -14.27 -3.98 15.44
C HIS A 332 -13.08 -4.62 16.19
N PRO A 333 -12.29 -3.80 16.91
CA PRO A 333 -11.16 -4.29 17.69
C PRO A 333 -11.56 -5.45 18.61
N SER A 334 -10.81 -6.55 18.57
CA SER A 334 -10.96 -7.70 19.48
C SER A 334 -12.39 -8.27 19.59
N LYS A 335 -13.25 -7.99 18.61
CA LYS A 335 -14.69 -8.28 18.70
C LYS A 335 -14.99 -9.72 18.31
N LYS A 336 -15.68 -10.44 19.20
CA LYS A 336 -16.14 -11.82 18.97
C LYS A 336 -16.87 -11.99 17.64
N GLY A 337 -16.49 -13.03 16.90
CA GLY A 337 -16.95 -13.28 15.53
C GLY A 337 -16.17 -12.53 14.44
N GLY A 338 -15.14 -11.77 14.80
CA GLY A 338 -14.21 -11.13 13.87
C GLY A 338 -13.33 -12.14 13.12
N PHE A 339 -12.22 -11.69 12.55
CA PHE A 339 -11.27 -12.60 11.91
C PHE A 339 -10.46 -13.33 12.99
N ARG A 340 -10.34 -14.65 12.89
CA ARG A 340 -9.47 -15.40 13.81
C ARG A 340 -8.03 -15.35 13.32
N LEU A 341 -7.08 -15.03 14.20
CA LEU A 341 -5.67 -15.02 13.82
C LEU A 341 -5.19 -16.46 13.53
N ARG A 342 -4.68 -16.69 12.32
CA ARG A 342 -4.00 -17.91 11.88
C ARG A 342 -2.59 -17.54 11.47
N TYR A 343 -1.59 -18.22 12.05
CA TYR A 343 -0.19 -18.00 11.68
C TYR A 343 0.21 -18.83 10.48
N GLY A 344 0.85 -18.18 9.52
CA GLY A 344 1.45 -18.85 8.37
C GLY A 344 1.54 -17.96 7.15
N ARG A 345 2.03 -18.55 6.07
CA ARG A 345 2.20 -17.87 4.79
C ARG A 345 1.68 -18.77 3.68
N SER A 346 0.97 -18.20 2.71
CA SER A 346 0.70 -18.83 1.44
C SER A 346 1.61 -18.26 0.37
N ARG A 347 1.65 -18.90 -0.80
CA ARG A 347 2.48 -18.44 -1.92
C ARG A 347 2.17 -17.04 -2.41
N ASN A 348 0.97 -16.51 -2.14
CA ASN A 348 0.51 -15.15 -2.46
C ASN A 348 0.42 -14.20 -1.25
N THR A 349 0.95 -14.59 -0.06
CA THR A 349 0.94 -13.76 1.16
C THR A 349 2.35 -13.47 1.70
N GLY A 350 2.42 -12.65 2.73
CA GLY A 350 3.64 -12.11 3.35
C GLY A 350 4.02 -10.75 2.77
N PHE A 351 4.91 -10.02 3.46
CA PHE A 351 5.34 -8.68 3.05
C PHE A 351 4.17 -7.67 3.01
N ALA A 352 3.42 -7.60 4.11
CA ALA A 352 2.20 -6.80 4.29
C ALA A 352 1.03 -7.24 3.40
N THR A 353 0.84 -8.55 3.21
CA THR A 353 -0.31 -9.13 2.51
C THR A 353 -0.82 -10.35 3.26
N ASP A 354 -2.10 -10.34 3.61
CA ASP A 354 -2.74 -11.35 4.44
C ASP A 354 -3.73 -12.19 3.63
N GLY A 355 -3.82 -13.47 3.99
CA GLY A 355 -4.72 -14.43 3.36
C GLY A 355 -6.10 -14.43 4.00
N PHE A 356 -7.14 -14.48 3.17
CA PHE A 356 -8.52 -14.59 3.60
C PHE A 356 -9.23 -15.68 2.81
N HIS A 357 -10.17 -16.38 3.46
CA HIS A 357 -10.97 -17.38 2.76
C HIS A 357 -11.80 -16.70 1.64
N PRO A 358 -11.77 -17.17 0.37
CA PRO A 358 -12.44 -16.47 -0.73
C PRO A 358 -13.96 -16.35 -0.52
N ALA A 359 -14.59 -17.28 0.19
CA ALA A 359 -16.01 -17.16 0.56
C ALA A 359 -16.34 -15.87 1.34
N ILE A 360 -15.50 -15.45 2.31
CA ILE A 360 -15.80 -14.23 3.07
C ILE A 360 -15.69 -13.00 2.16
N MET A 361 -14.78 -13.01 1.19
CA MET A 361 -14.60 -11.93 0.22
C MET A 361 -15.87 -11.63 -0.58
N TYR A 362 -16.62 -12.67 -0.99
CA TYR A 362 -17.93 -12.55 -1.64
C TYR A 362 -19.05 -12.20 -0.65
N LEU A 363 -19.04 -12.79 0.54
CA LEU A 363 -20.08 -12.57 1.55
C LEU A 363 -20.08 -11.14 2.09
N VAL A 364 -18.94 -10.45 2.12
CA VAL A 364 -18.85 -9.01 2.46
C VAL A 364 -19.11 -8.08 1.28
N ASP A 365 -19.96 -8.53 0.35
CA ASP A 365 -20.41 -7.80 -0.84
C ASP A 365 -19.30 -7.34 -1.79
N ASP A 366 -18.29 -8.17 -2.02
CA ASP A 366 -17.19 -7.91 -2.96
C ASP A 366 -16.36 -6.66 -2.62
N PHE A 367 -16.47 -6.13 -1.40
CA PHE A 367 -15.63 -5.02 -0.95
C PHE A 367 -14.17 -5.47 -0.72
N MET A 368 -13.99 -6.72 -0.30
CA MET A 368 -12.70 -7.41 -0.26
C MET A 368 -12.44 -8.04 -1.63
N ALA A 369 -11.96 -7.26 -2.59
CA ALA A 369 -11.44 -7.78 -3.84
C ALA A 369 -9.96 -8.14 -3.68
N VAL A 370 -9.44 -8.94 -4.61
CA VAL A 370 -8.01 -9.27 -4.66
C VAL A 370 -7.20 -7.97 -4.83
N GLY A 371 -6.31 -7.68 -3.88
CA GLY A 371 -5.54 -6.44 -3.80
C GLY A 371 -6.24 -5.25 -3.12
N THR A 372 -7.44 -5.43 -2.56
CA THR A 372 -8.02 -4.41 -1.67
C THR A 372 -7.09 -4.23 -0.46
N GLN A 373 -6.73 -3.00 -0.14
CA GLN A 373 -6.03 -2.69 1.11
C GLN A 373 -7.02 -2.74 2.28
N LEU A 374 -6.67 -3.44 3.35
CA LEU A 374 -7.29 -3.31 4.68
C LEU A 374 -6.38 -2.56 5.64
N LYS A 375 -7.00 -1.95 6.64
CA LYS A 375 -6.33 -1.52 7.88
C LYS A 375 -6.76 -2.52 8.95
N THR A 376 -5.81 -3.25 9.50
CA THR A 376 -6.04 -4.29 10.51
C THR A 376 -5.69 -3.77 11.90
N GLU A 377 -6.21 -4.43 12.92
CA GLU A 377 -5.89 -4.14 14.32
C GLU A 377 -4.44 -4.47 14.66
N ARG A 378 -3.94 -5.61 14.13
CA ARG A 378 -2.64 -6.21 14.42
C ARG A 378 -2.16 -7.05 13.22
N PRO A 379 -0.85 -7.37 13.09
CA PRO A 379 0.27 -6.79 13.83
C PRO A 379 0.68 -5.40 13.28
N GLY A 380 0.24 -5.06 12.06
CA GLY A 380 0.71 -3.89 11.30
C GLY A 380 -0.34 -2.81 11.04
N LYS A 381 0.03 -1.83 10.21
CA LYS A 381 -0.86 -0.70 9.84
C LYS A 381 -1.85 -1.06 8.74
N ALA A 382 -1.45 -1.88 7.78
CA ALA A 382 -2.22 -2.16 6.58
C ALA A 382 -1.76 -3.46 5.93
N THR A 383 -2.64 -4.03 5.12
CA THR A 383 -2.38 -5.28 4.40
C THR A 383 -3.16 -5.31 3.09
N CYS A 384 -2.66 -5.97 2.06
CA CYS A 384 -3.46 -6.36 0.90
C CYS A 384 -4.24 -7.66 1.16
N VAL A 385 -5.42 -7.78 0.57
CA VAL A 385 -6.27 -8.98 0.64
C VAL A 385 -5.95 -9.92 -0.51
N VAL A 386 -5.69 -11.18 -0.21
CA VAL A 386 -5.58 -12.26 -1.21
C VAL A 386 -6.35 -13.52 -0.78
N PRO A 387 -6.78 -14.36 -1.74
CA PRO A 387 -7.53 -15.57 -1.42
C PRO A 387 -6.61 -16.71 -0.96
N VAL A 388 -6.99 -17.34 0.16
CA VAL A 388 -6.43 -18.60 0.67
C VAL A 388 -7.58 -19.46 1.15
N ASP A 389 -7.85 -20.57 0.46
CA ASP A 389 -9.01 -21.43 0.74
C ASP A 389 -8.70 -22.60 1.71
N SER A 390 -7.43 -22.78 2.08
CA SER A 390 -7.01 -23.80 3.05
C SER A 390 -7.19 -23.41 4.52
N ILE A 391 -7.59 -22.18 4.81
CA ILE A 391 -7.82 -21.66 6.19
C ILE A 391 -9.30 -21.67 6.56
N ASP A 392 -9.64 -21.41 7.83
CA ASP A 392 -11.03 -21.59 8.26
C ASP A 392 -12.00 -20.60 7.56
N PRO A 393 -13.11 -21.10 7.01
CA PRO A 393 -14.11 -20.29 6.33
C PRO A 393 -15.07 -19.58 7.28
N PRO A 394 -15.86 -18.61 6.77
CA PRO A 394 -16.89 -17.95 7.55
C PRO A 394 -18.05 -18.88 7.93
N ILE A 395 -18.70 -18.56 9.05
CA ILE A 395 -19.93 -19.20 9.54
C ILE A 395 -21.06 -18.18 9.51
N VAL A 396 -22.18 -18.53 8.90
CA VAL A 396 -23.32 -17.63 8.68
C VAL A 396 -24.62 -18.21 9.21
N LYS A 397 -25.49 -17.32 9.67
CA LYS A 397 -26.91 -17.57 9.94
C LYS A 397 -27.73 -17.13 8.74
N LEU A 398 -28.59 -18.02 8.25
CA LEU A 398 -29.50 -17.74 7.14
C LEU A 398 -30.84 -17.17 7.63
N ASN A 399 -31.65 -16.65 6.70
CA ASN A 399 -33.00 -16.13 6.96
C ASN A 399 -33.96 -17.14 7.58
N ASN A 400 -33.79 -18.43 7.31
CA ASN A 400 -34.55 -19.50 7.96
C ASN A 400 -33.96 -19.90 9.33
N HIS A 401 -32.99 -19.15 9.86
CA HIS A 401 -32.27 -19.39 11.11
C HIS A 401 -31.31 -20.60 11.13
N SER A 402 -31.13 -21.31 10.01
CA SER A 402 -30.06 -22.32 9.87
C SER A 402 -28.68 -21.67 9.97
N VAL A 403 -27.70 -22.42 10.48
CA VAL A 403 -26.29 -22.01 10.55
C VAL A 403 -25.44 -22.90 9.65
N LEU A 404 -24.67 -22.29 8.77
CA LEU A 404 -23.82 -22.97 7.80
C LEU A 404 -22.40 -22.43 7.83
N LYS A 405 -21.44 -23.35 7.69
CA LYS A 405 -20.06 -23.04 7.31
C LYS A 405 -20.00 -22.87 5.78
N ILE A 406 -19.49 -21.73 5.30
CA ILE A 406 -19.42 -21.40 3.88
C ILE A 406 -17.98 -21.59 3.40
N ASP A 407 -17.64 -22.85 3.14
CA ASP A 407 -16.30 -23.36 2.79
C ASP A 407 -15.92 -23.24 1.30
N THR A 408 -16.80 -22.72 0.45
CA THR A 408 -16.60 -22.67 -1.00
C THR A 408 -17.17 -21.40 -1.58
N VAL A 409 -16.58 -20.91 -2.67
CA VAL A 409 -17.09 -19.74 -3.40
C VAL A 409 -18.48 -20.01 -3.96
N GLU A 410 -18.77 -21.23 -4.41
CA GLU A 410 -20.10 -21.61 -4.90
C GLU A 410 -21.16 -21.49 -3.81
N LYS A 411 -20.88 -21.95 -2.58
CA LYS A 411 -21.78 -21.76 -1.43
C LYS A 411 -21.94 -20.29 -1.10
N ALA A 412 -20.85 -19.51 -1.12
CA ALA A 412 -20.90 -18.08 -0.85
C ALA A 412 -21.84 -17.37 -1.83
N ILE A 413 -21.68 -17.58 -3.14
CA ILE A 413 -22.54 -16.99 -4.17
C ILE A 413 -23.99 -17.45 -4.02
N LYS A 414 -24.21 -18.75 -3.74
CA LYS A 414 -25.54 -19.34 -3.57
C LYS A 414 -26.30 -18.71 -2.39
N TYR A 415 -25.67 -18.62 -1.23
CA TYR A 415 -26.33 -18.23 0.02
C TYR A 415 -26.21 -16.73 0.36
N ARG A 416 -25.38 -15.96 -0.35
CA ARG A 416 -25.11 -14.53 -0.04
C ARG A 416 -26.35 -13.68 0.22
N LYS A 417 -27.44 -13.90 -0.53
CA LYS A 417 -28.70 -13.14 -0.37
C LYS A 417 -29.53 -13.60 0.83
N ASP A 418 -29.31 -14.83 1.28
CA ASP A 418 -30.05 -15.46 2.38
C ASP A 418 -29.33 -15.29 3.73
N VAL A 419 -28.11 -14.74 3.75
CA VAL A 419 -27.37 -14.47 4.98
C VAL A 419 -28.03 -13.35 5.76
N LEU A 420 -28.51 -13.71 6.96
CA LEU A 420 -29.07 -12.79 7.95
C LEU A 420 -27.96 -12.15 8.81
N GLU A 421 -26.99 -12.95 9.24
CA GLU A 421 -25.86 -12.54 10.10
C GLU A 421 -24.64 -13.43 9.81
N ILE A 422 -23.45 -12.85 9.73
CA ILE A 422 -22.17 -13.52 9.70
C ILE A 422 -21.70 -13.64 11.16
N LEU A 423 -21.72 -14.87 11.69
CA LEU A 423 -21.42 -15.18 13.08
C LEU A 423 -19.92 -15.24 13.36
N PHE A 424 -19.15 -15.61 12.33
CA PHE A 424 -17.69 -15.69 12.33
C PHE A 424 -17.17 -15.37 10.92
N LEU A 425 -16.18 -14.49 10.79
CA LEU A 425 -15.64 -14.06 9.49
C LEU A 425 -14.70 -15.08 8.83
N GLY A 426 -14.19 -16.05 9.58
CA GLY A 426 -13.11 -16.93 9.13
C GLY A 426 -11.74 -16.48 9.62
N ASP A 427 -10.70 -17.16 9.13
CA ASP A 427 -9.33 -16.83 9.47
C ASP A 427 -8.81 -15.59 8.69
N ILE A 428 -7.91 -14.85 9.35
CA ILE A 428 -6.91 -14.00 8.70
C ILE A 428 -5.55 -14.70 8.83
N LEU A 429 -4.94 -15.04 7.70
CA LEU A 429 -3.63 -15.69 7.64
C LEU A 429 -2.54 -14.63 7.62
N VAL A 430 -1.79 -14.54 8.72
CA VAL A 430 -0.70 -13.56 8.91
C VAL A 430 0.62 -14.30 9.13
N ASN A 431 1.68 -13.87 8.45
CA ASN A 431 2.97 -14.53 8.53
C ASN A 431 3.80 -14.01 9.74
N TYR A 432 4.74 -14.82 10.21
CA TYR A 432 5.63 -14.43 11.32
C TYR A 432 6.42 -13.15 11.02
N GLY A 433 6.86 -12.97 9.77
CA GLY A 433 7.65 -11.81 9.36
C GLY A 433 6.98 -10.46 9.62
N ASP A 434 5.65 -10.38 9.47
CA ASP A 434 4.92 -9.13 9.70
C ASP A 434 4.85 -8.77 11.20
N PHE A 435 4.87 -9.75 12.11
CA PHE A 435 5.03 -9.50 13.55
C PHE A 435 6.44 -9.02 13.88
N LEU A 436 7.45 -9.64 13.27
CA LEU A 436 8.86 -9.28 13.45
C LEU A 436 9.14 -7.85 12.98
N GLU A 437 8.67 -7.47 11.79
CA GLU A 437 8.83 -6.13 11.21
C GLU A 437 8.19 -5.06 12.08
N ASN A 438 6.94 -5.28 12.50
CA ASN A 438 6.23 -4.31 13.35
C ASN A 438 6.69 -4.35 14.82
N ASN A 439 7.63 -5.24 15.18
CA ASN A 439 8.08 -5.49 16.55
C ASN A 439 6.89 -5.69 17.51
N HIS A 440 5.88 -6.41 17.04
CA HIS A 440 4.66 -6.72 17.78
C HIS A 440 4.85 -8.05 18.51
N VAL A 441 4.43 -8.15 19.77
CA VAL A 441 4.47 -9.43 20.52
C VAL A 441 3.72 -10.53 19.78
N MET A 442 4.20 -11.76 19.86
CA MET A 442 3.47 -12.91 19.32
C MET A 442 2.20 -13.08 20.13
N LEU A 443 1.04 -13.12 19.48
CA LEU A 443 -0.20 -13.44 20.17
C LEU A 443 -0.40 -14.96 20.23
N PRO A 444 -1.16 -15.48 21.19
CA PRO A 444 -1.46 -16.91 21.26
C PRO A 444 -2.07 -17.41 19.95
N SER A 445 -1.49 -18.47 19.39
CA SER A 445 -2.03 -19.12 18.21
C SER A 445 -3.38 -19.73 18.52
N SER A 446 -4.33 -19.48 17.63
CA SER A 446 -5.59 -20.23 17.59
C SER A 446 -5.33 -21.72 17.37
N TRP A 447 -6.22 -22.57 17.87
CA TRP A 447 -6.10 -24.02 17.69
C TRP A 447 -6.37 -24.40 16.23
N CYS A 448 -5.37 -25.03 15.59
CA CYS A 448 -5.35 -25.24 14.15
C CYS A 448 -4.73 -26.59 13.75
N VAL A 449 -4.98 -26.99 12.49
CA VAL A 449 -4.58 -28.30 11.95
C VAL A 449 -3.06 -28.46 11.92
N GLU A 450 -2.32 -27.39 11.62
CA GLU A 450 -0.86 -27.42 11.59
C GLU A 450 -0.30 -27.73 12.98
N TRP A 451 -0.83 -27.09 14.02
CA TRP A 451 -0.41 -27.33 15.39
C TRP A 451 -0.77 -28.75 15.85
N TYR A 452 -1.99 -29.21 15.55
CA TYR A 452 -2.42 -30.57 15.87
C TYR A 452 -1.51 -31.62 15.20
N GLU A 453 -1.20 -31.47 13.91
CA GLU A 453 -0.32 -32.39 13.20
C GLU A 453 1.07 -32.44 13.84
N LYS A 454 1.61 -31.31 14.29
CA LYS A 454 2.91 -31.24 14.98
C LYS A 454 2.92 -32.04 16.28
N ILE A 455 1.84 -31.99 17.06
CA ILE A 455 1.68 -32.78 18.28
C ILE A 455 1.70 -34.28 17.96
N LEU A 456 1.01 -34.71 16.89
CA LEU A 456 1.02 -36.12 16.50
C LEU A 456 2.41 -36.59 16.04
N LYS A 457 3.11 -35.79 15.24
CA LYS A 457 4.48 -36.07 14.77
C LYS A 457 5.44 -36.23 15.96
N VAL A 458 5.45 -35.30 16.91
CA VAL A 458 6.35 -35.32 18.07
C VAL A 458 6.05 -36.51 19.00
N ASN A 459 4.78 -36.86 19.18
CA ASN A 459 4.37 -38.01 20.00
C ASN A 459 4.43 -39.36 19.26
N ASN A 460 4.92 -39.40 18.02
CA ASN A 460 4.97 -40.60 17.17
C ASN A 460 3.61 -41.31 17.03
N ILE A 461 2.52 -40.54 16.97
CA ILE A 461 1.16 -41.08 16.82
C ILE A 461 0.90 -41.28 15.32
N PRO A 462 0.63 -42.50 14.83
CA PRO A 462 0.34 -42.72 13.42
C PRO A 462 -0.98 -42.08 12.98
N TYR A 463 -0.96 -41.39 11.84
CA TYR A 463 -2.14 -40.79 11.21
C TYR A 463 -2.02 -40.85 9.69
N SER A 464 -3.14 -40.71 8.98
CA SER A 464 -3.16 -40.56 7.52
C SER A 464 -3.28 -39.09 7.12
N THR A 465 -2.75 -38.71 5.96
CA THR A 465 -2.93 -37.34 5.43
C THR A 465 -4.41 -36.99 5.27
N GLU A 466 -5.23 -37.96 4.87
CA GLU A 466 -6.69 -37.79 4.75
C GLU A 466 -7.34 -37.44 6.10
N PHE A 467 -6.93 -38.09 7.19
CA PHE A 467 -7.42 -37.80 8.53
C PHE A 467 -7.09 -36.38 9.01
N ILE A 468 -5.90 -35.85 8.68
CA ILE A 468 -5.52 -34.49 9.08
C ILE A 468 -6.32 -33.45 8.30
N SER A 469 -6.51 -33.68 6.99
CA SER A 469 -7.18 -32.70 6.13
C SER A 469 -8.70 -32.70 6.32
N ASN A 470 -9.33 -33.87 6.47
CA ASN A 470 -10.78 -33.97 6.52
C ASN A 470 -11.26 -35.23 7.26
N PRO A 471 -11.04 -35.33 8.58
CA PRO A 471 -11.48 -36.50 9.35
C PRO A 471 -13.00 -36.54 9.42
N SER A 472 -13.62 -37.71 9.57
CA SER A 472 -15.07 -37.76 9.87
C SER A 472 -15.35 -37.38 11.33
N PRO A 473 -16.57 -36.90 11.68
CA PRO A 473 -16.88 -36.49 13.05
C PRO A 473 -16.68 -37.61 14.08
N LYS A 474 -17.02 -38.85 13.69
CA LYS A 474 -16.85 -40.03 14.53
C LYS A 474 -15.39 -40.45 14.67
N GLU A 475 -14.63 -40.38 13.57
CA GLU A 475 -13.20 -40.73 13.56
C GLU A 475 -12.39 -39.78 14.44
N ALA A 476 -12.62 -38.47 14.34
CA ALA A 476 -11.92 -37.47 15.16
C ALA A 476 -12.11 -37.71 16.66
N VAL A 477 -13.33 -38.00 17.10
CA VAL A 477 -13.64 -38.31 18.51
C VAL A 477 -12.96 -39.61 18.97
N LYS A 478 -13.12 -40.69 18.20
CA LYS A 478 -12.53 -41.99 18.56
C LYS A 478 -11.01 -41.92 18.59
N PHE A 479 -10.42 -41.18 17.66
CA PHE A 479 -8.99 -40.94 17.60
C PHE A 479 -8.51 -40.19 18.84
N ALA A 480 -9.18 -39.08 19.21
CA ALA A 480 -8.84 -38.30 20.40
C ALA A 480 -8.89 -39.15 21.69
N ILE A 481 -9.97 -39.94 21.88
CA ILE A 481 -10.11 -40.83 23.03
C ILE A 481 -9.01 -41.91 23.06
N THR A 482 -8.77 -42.57 21.92
CA THR A 482 -7.84 -43.71 21.85
C THR A 482 -6.39 -43.28 22.03
N THR A 483 -6.03 -42.12 21.45
CA THR A 483 -4.66 -41.60 21.47
C THR A 483 -4.40 -40.62 22.62
N LYS A 484 -5.43 -40.25 23.38
CA LYS A 484 -5.40 -39.22 24.43
C LYS A 484 -4.84 -37.87 23.93
N THR A 485 -5.19 -37.53 22.70
CA THR A 485 -4.84 -36.24 22.09
C THR A 485 -6.00 -35.26 22.24
N PRO A 486 -5.74 -33.94 22.09
CA PRO A 486 -6.82 -32.98 22.00
C PRO A 486 -7.73 -33.25 20.80
N LEU A 487 -8.99 -32.81 20.86
CA LEU A 487 -9.91 -32.94 19.73
C LEU A 487 -9.38 -32.22 18.49
N HIS A 488 -9.54 -32.87 17.33
CA HIS A 488 -9.17 -32.31 16.03
C HIS A 488 -9.76 -30.90 15.84
N PRO A 489 -8.96 -29.88 15.45
CA PRO A 489 -9.38 -28.48 15.37
C PRO A 489 -10.67 -28.22 14.59
N VAL A 490 -10.89 -28.94 13.48
CA VAL A 490 -12.10 -28.83 12.64
C VAL A 490 -13.41 -29.01 13.42
N TYR A 491 -13.38 -29.79 14.51
CA TYR A 491 -14.53 -30.10 15.36
C TYR A 491 -14.50 -29.40 16.72
N THR A 492 -13.66 -28.39 16.88
CA THR A 492 -13.66 -27.52 18.06
C THR A 492 -14.56 -26.31 17.84
N TYR A 493 -15.34 -25.94 18.86
CA TYR A 493 -16.30 -24.84 18.80
C TYR A 493 -15.79 -23.60 19.54
N HIS A 494 -16.42 -22.44 19.33
CA HIS A 494 -16.10 -21.20 20.03
C HIS A 494 -16.69 -21.19 21.46
N TRP A 495 -16.40 -22.20 22.28
CA TRP A 495 -16.91 -22.29 23.66
C TRP A 495 -16.56 -21.06 24.51
N HIS A 496 -15.43 -20.43 24.23
CA HIS A 496 -14.97 -19.18 24.85
C HIS A 496 -15.85 -17.96 24.52
N ASP A 497 -16.75 -18.04 23.54
CA ASP A 497 -17.66 -16.95 23.20
C ASP A 497 -18.87 -16.83 24.14
N ILE A 498 -19.21 -17.89 24.87
CA ILE A 498 -20.34 -17.96 25.82
C ILE A 498 -19.86 -18.18 27.26
N SER A 499 -20.70 -17.88 28.25
CA SER A 499 -20.36 -18.10 29.67
C SER A 499 -20.54 -19.56 30.08
N LYS A 500 -20.02 -19.95 31.25
CA LYS A 500 -20.18 -21.30 31.79
C LYS A 500 -21.64 -21.66 32.10
N GLU A 501 -22.44 -20.67 32.52
CA GLU A 501 -23.89 -20.82 32.75
C GLU A 501 -24.63 -21.07 31.43
N ASN A 502 -24.21 -20.38 30.36
CA ASN A 502 -24.78 -20.58 29.03
C ASN A 502 -24.40 -21.97 28.46
N ILE A 503 -23.19 -22.47 28.72
CA ILE A 503 -22.80 -23.85 28.38
C ILE A 503 -23.69 -24.86 29.12
N TYR A 504 -23.90 -24.67 30.41
CA TYR A 504 -24.78 -25.53 31.21
C TYR A 504 -26.22 -25.57 30.68
N SER A 505 -26.80 -24.39 30.39
CA SER A 505 -28.13 -24.29 29.78
C SER A 505 -28.19 -24.95 28.40
N LEU A 506 -27.20 -24.67 27.55
CA LEU A 506 -27.11 -25.23 26.21
C LEU A 506 -26.99 -26.76 26.22
N ARG A 507 -26.17 -27.30 27.14
CA ARG A 507 -26.02 -28.74 27.35
C ARG A 507 -27.36 -29.39 27.64
N ASN A 508 -28.04 -28.93 28.68
CA ASN A 508 -29.31 -29.49 29.11
C ASN A 508 -30.36 -29.44 28.00
N TRP A 509 -30.34 -28.38 27.19
CA TRP A 509 -31.23 -28.22 26.06
C TRP A 509 -30.89 -29.17 24.89
N ILE A 510 -29.61 -29.32 24.52
CA ILE A 510 -29.17 -30.25 23.46
C ILE A 510 -29.51 -31.70 23.84
N LEU A 511 -29.31 -32.10 25.09
CA LEU A 511 -29.54 -33.47 25.55
C LEU A 511 -31.04 -33.85 25.65
N ARG A 512 -31.97 -32.88 25.55
CA ARG A 512 -33.40 -33.19 25.34
C ARG A 512 -33.69 -33.71 23.94
N GLY A 513 -32.75 -33.53 23.00
CA GLY A 513 -32.85 -34.02 21.64
C GLY A 513 -32.71 -35.55 21.54
N ASN A 514 -32.91 -36.05 20.33
CA ASN A 514 -32.82 -37.48 20.03
C ASN A 514 -32.15 -37.69 18.67
N PHE A 515 -31.47 -38.81 18.48
CA PHE A 515 -30.94 -39.17 17.17
C PHE A 515 -32.06 -39.62 16.23
N ASN A 516 -32.19 -38.93 15.10
CA ASN A 516 -33.15 -39.29 14.06
C ASN A 516 -32.49 -40.19 13.01
N LYS A 517 -32.84 -41.48 13.04
CA LYS A 517 -32.34 -42.51 12.11
C LYS A 517 -32.66 -42.23 10.64
N ASN A 518 -33.70 -41.45 10.34
CA ASN A 518 -34.10 -41.16 8.96
C ASN A 518 -33.23 -40.08 8.32
N SER A 519 -32.79 -39.09 9.11
CA SER A 519 -31.97 -37.98 8.62
C SER A 519 -30.48 -38.14 8.94
N ASP A 520 -30.11 -39.08 9.82
CA ASP A 520 -28.75 -39.23 10.37
C ASP A 520 -28.26 -37.96 11.08
N LYS A 521 -29.16 -37.30 11.81
CA LYS A 521 -28.92 -36.04 12.52
C LYS A 521 -29.46 -36.09 13.94
N TRP A 522 -28.90 -35.27 14.82
CA TRP A 522 -29.46 -35.02 16.15
C TRP A 522 -30.59 -34.01 16.05
N GLU A 523 -31.79 -34.38 16.50
CA GLU A 523 -33.01 -33.61 16.41
C GLU A 523 -33.40 -33.02 17.77
N ILE A 524 -33.61 -31.71 17.83
CA ILE A 524 -34.05 -30.98 19.01
C ILE A 524 -35.33 -30.21 18.65
N SER A 525 -36.35 -30.26 19.52
CA SER A 525 -37.54 -29.41 19.39
C SER A 525 -37.17 -27.94 19.61
N TYR A 526 -37.70 -27.04 18.78
CA TYR A 526 -37.39 -25.62 18.84
C TYR A 526 -38.66 -24.79 18.69
N ASP A 527 -39.12 -24.22 19.81
CA ASP A 527 -40.24 -23.29 19.84
C ASP A 527 -39.75 -21.84 19.74
N LEU A 528 -40.18 -21.14 18.69
CA LEU A 528 -39.85 -19.73 18.41
C LEU A 528 -40.45 -18.76 19.43
N GLU A 529 -41.42 -19.20 20.24
CA GLU A 529 -42.05 -18.39 21.27
C GLU A 529 -41.49 -18.67 22.67
N ASN A 530 -40.69 -19.73 22.84
CA ASN A 530 -40.10 -20.10 24.12
C ASN A 530 -38.78 -19.34 24.39
N PRO A 531 -38.70 -18.47 25.42
CA PRO A 531 -37.48 -17.72 25.72
C PRO A 531 -36.24 -18.58 26.01
N GLU A 532 -36.42 -19.77 26.57
CA GLU A 532 -35.33 -20.73 26.83
C GLU A 532 -34.76 -21.27 25.52
N ASP A 533 -35.64 -21.71 24.61
CA ASP A 533 -35.25 -22.23 23.30
C ASP A 533 -34.56 -21.15 22.46
N ILE A 534 -35.06 -19.91 22.47
CA ILE A 534 -34.45 -18.77 21.78
C ILE A 534 -33.03 -18.50 22.30
N SER A 535 -32.86 -18.51 23.63
CA SER A 535 -31.56 -18.25 24.26
C SER A 535 -30.55 -19.36 23.96
N ASN A 536 -30.94 -20.63 24.13
CA ASN A 536 -30.08 -21.77 23.85
C ASN A 536 -29.77 -21.90 22.35
N LYS A 537 -30.73 -21.61 21.47
CA LYS A 537 -30.47 -21.48 20.03
C LYS A 537 -29.42 -20.41 19.76
N ARG A 538 -29.49 -19.24 20.41
CA ARG A 538 -28.45 -18.22 20.27
C ARG A 538 -27.10 -18.73 20.77
N PHE A 539 -27.03 -19.45 21.88
CA PHE A 539 -25.76 -20.03 22.35
C PHE A 539 -25.19 -21.03 21.35
N LEU A 540 -26.03 -21.88 20.74
CA LEU A 540 -25.64 -22.81 19.66
C LEU A 540 -25.07 -22.07 18.43
N GLU A 541 -25.67 -20.94 18.06
CA GLU A 541 -25.16 -20.05 17.00
C GLU A 541 -23.80 -19.44 17.37
N LEU A 542 -23.66 -18.93 18.59
CA LEU A 542 -22.46 -18.22 19.05
C LEU A 542 -21.24 -19.14 19.14
N ILE A 543 -21.42 -20.42 19.48
CA ILE A 543 -20.32 -21.39 19.47
C ILE A 543 -19.94 -21.84 18.03
N GLY A 544 -20.70 -21.42 17.01
CA GLY A 544 -20.44 -21.76 15.61
C GLY A 544 -20.88 -23.16 15.19
N CYS A 545 -21.73 -23.83 15.97
CA CYS A 545 -22.20 -25.17 15.63
C CYS A 545 -23.18 -25.11 14.46
N CYS A 546 -22.84 -25.74 13.33
CA CYS A 546 -23.69 -25.77 12.14
C CYS A 546 -24.93 -26.66 12.36
N HIS A 547 -26.08 -26.18 11.91
CA HIS A 547 -27.37 -26.87 12.08
C HIS A 547 -28.44 -26.34 11.13
N GLU A 548 -29.44 -27.17 10.84
CA GLU A 548 -30.59 -26.82 10.02
C GLU A 548 -31.81 -26.55 10.89
N VAL A 549 -32.60 -25.52 10.55
CA VAL A 549 -33.89 -25.24 11.18
C VAL A 549 -34.99 -25.53 10.16
N VAL A 550 -35.86 -26.49 10.48
CA VAL A 550 -36.98 -26.92 9.63
C VAL A 550 -38.18 -27.22 10.52
N ASP A 551 -39.34 -26.63 10.23
CA ASP A 551 -40.63 -26.93 10.87
C ASP A 551 -40.61 -26.99 12.41
N GLY A 552 -40.00 -25.98 13.06
CA GLY A 552 -39.91 -25.93 14.53
C GLY A 552 -38.96 -26.97 15.15
N LYS A 553 -38.01 -27.48 14.36
CA LYS A 553 -37.00 -28.44 14.78
C LYS A 553 -35.62 -28.01 14.33
N ILE A 554 -34.61 -28.40 15.11
CA ILE A 554 -33.20 -28.19 14.81
C ILE A 554 -32.54 -29.54 14.54
N PHE A 555 -31.79 -29.62 13.45
CA PHE A 555 -31.05 -30.81 13.05
C PHE A 555 -29.55 -30.51 13.01
N ILE A 556 -28.77 -31.21 13.84
CA ILE A 556 -27.31 -31.11 13.90
C ILE A 556 -26.71 -32.33 13.20
N LEU A 557 -26.00 -32.10 12.08
CA LEU A 557 -25.35 -33.16 11.31
C LEU A 557 -24.10 -33.69 12.03
N GLU A 558 -23.22 -32.78 12.46
CA GLU A 558 -21.98 -33.12 13.17
C GLU A 558 -22.22 -33.23 14.68
N TYR A 559 -23.27 -33.96 15.08
CA TYR A 559 -23.68 -34.06 16.47
C TYR A 559 -22.68 -34.84 17.34
N TYR A 560 -21.93 -35.77 16.74
CA TYR A 560 -21.10 -36.71 17.47
C TYR A 560 -19.98 -35.99 18.26
N PRO A 561 -19.12 -35.12 17.68
CA PRO A 561 -18.18 -34.31 18.46
C PRO A 561 -18.84 -33.40 19.49
N LEU A 562 -20.01 -32.83 19.18
CA LEU A 562 -20.74 -31.95 20.08
C LEU A 562 -21.19 -32.69 21.36
N LEU A 563 -21.82 -33.87 21.21
CA LEU A 563 -22.30 -34.66 22.36
C LEU A 563 -21.14 -35.14 23.25
N TYR A 564 -20.06 -35.65 22.66
CA TYR A 564 -18.88 -36.07 23.43
C TYR A 564 -18.12 -34.88 24.05
N SER A 565 -18.19 -33.68 23.45
CA SER A 565 -17.70 -32.45 24.10
C SER A 565 -18.51 -32.07 25.33
N LEU A 566 -19.80 -32.43 25.36
CA LEU A 566 -20.72 -32.18 26.46
C LEU A 566 -20.78 -33.32 27.50
N GLY A 567 -19.92 -34.34 27.34
CA GLY A 567 -19.83 -35.50 28.23
C GLY A 567 -20.92 -36.55 28.06
N TYR A 568 -21.61 -36.56 26.91
CA TYR A 568 -22.61 -37.56 26.58
C TYR A 568 -22.05 -38.62 25.63
N ASP A 569 -21.97 -39.85 26.12
CA ASP A 569 -21.58 -41.02 25.33
C ASP A 569 -22.79 -41.54 24.55
N TYR A 570 -22.86 -41.15 23.28
CA TYR A 570 -23.94 -41.56 22.38
C TYR A 570 -23.99 -43.07 22.15
N GLU A 571 -22.84 -43.77 22.05
CA GLU A 571 -22.82 -45.21 21.74
C GLU A 571 -23.41 -46.04 22.88
N ASN A 572 -23.27 -45.58 24.13
CA ASN A 572 -23.83 -46.21 25.32
C ASN A 572 -25.13 -45.55 25.83
N SER A 573 -25.58 -44.48 25.18
CA SER A 573 -26.72 -43.64 25.63
C SER A 573 -26.58 -43.22 27.10
N PHE A 574 -25.38 -42.77 27.47
CA PHE A 574 -24.98 -42.55 28.85
C PHE A 574 -24.44 -41.13 29.06
N ASP A 575 -25.01 -40.40 30.02
CA ASP A 575 -24.42 -39.17 30.52
C ASP A 575 -23.26 -39.52 31.46
N SER A 576 -22.03 -39.22 31.03
CA SER A 576 -20.82 -39.58 31.77
C SER A 576 -20.43 -38.55 32.83
N VAL A 577 -21.22 -37.48 32.99
CA VAL A 577 -20.89 -36.37 33.88
C VAL A 577 -21.57 -36.55 35.24
N GLU A 578 -20.79 -36.99 36.23
CA GLU A 578 -21.19 -36.96 37.64
C GLU A 578 -21.05 -35.55 38.24
N ASN A 579 -21.92 -35.22 39.22
CA ASN A 579 -21.92 -33.95 39.97
C ASN A 579 -21.87 -32.69 39.07
N LEU A 580 -22.68 -32.66 38.00
CA LEU A 580 -22.68 -31.58 37.01
C LEU A 580 -22.78 -30.17 37.63
N GLU A 581 -23.67 -29.97 38.61
CA GLU A 581 -23.89 -28.67 39.26
C GLU A 581 -22.64 -28.21 40.03
N GLU A 582 -21.95 -29.14 40.71
CA GLU A 582 -20.68 -28.90 41.38
C GLU A 582 -19.58 -28.54 40.36
N LYS A 583 -19.47 -29.29 39.26
CA LYS A 583 -18.52 -28.98 38.18
C LYS A 583 -18.73 -27.59 37.59
N VAL A 584 -19.98 -27.17 37.36
CA VAL A 584 -20.31 -25.82 36.85
C VAL A 584 -19.93 -24.75 37.87
N SER A 585 -20.20 -25.00 39.15
CA SER A 585 -19.86 -24.07 40.23
C SER A 585 -18.34 -23.91 40.36
N ASN A 586 -17.59 -25.01 40.36
CA ASN A 586 -16.14 -25.06 40.55
C ASN A 586 -15.34 -24.70 39.28
N ALA A 587 -15.97 -24.74 38.11
CA ALA A 587 -15.30 -24.35 36.87
C ALA A 587 -14.90 -22.87 36.90
N LYS A 588 -13.59 -22.64 36.75
CA LYS A 588 -12.94 -21.33 36.64
C LYS A 588 -13.57 -20.45 35.56
N ASN A 589 -13.72 -20.99 34.35
CA ASN A 589 -14.36 -20.32 33.21
C ASN A 589 -14.98 -21.32 32.23
N ASN A 590 -15.43 -20.82 31.08
CA ASN A 590 -16.06 -21.61 30.02
C ASN A 590 -15.15 -22.73 29.47
N MET A 591 -13.87 -22.47 29.28
CA MET A 591 -12.91 -23.46 28.77
C MET A 591 -12.59 -24.54 29.82
N HIS A 592 -12.48 -24.17 31.09
CA HIS A 592 -12.34 -25.17 32.16
C HIS A 592 -13.59 -26.07 32.23
N LEU A 593 -14.79 -25.49 32.21
CA LEU A 593 -16.04 -26.27 32.26
C LEU A 593 -16.11 -27.28 31.12
N ILE A 594 -15.89 -26.87 29.87
CA ILE A 594 -16.03 -27.80 28.73
C ILE A 594 -15.05 -28.97 28.82
N ASN A 595 -13.83 -28.75 29.36
CA ASN A 595 -12.86 -29.82 29.59
C ASN A 595 -13.23 -30.73 30.77
N LEU A 596 -13.90 -30.22 31.82
CA LEU A 596 -14.45 -31.06 32.90
C LEU A 596 -15.60 -31.97 32.45
N LEU A 597 -16.27 -31.60 31.35
CA LEU A 597 -17.37 -32.37 30.77
C LEU A 597 -16.88 -33.37 29.72
N SER A 598 -15.91 -32.98 28.90
CA SER A 598 -15.49 -33.76 27.73
C SER A 598 -14.66 -35.01 28.06
N HIS A 599 -14.67 -35.98 27.15
CA HIS A 599 -13.86 -37.20 27.20
C HIS A 599 -12.42 -37.02 26.71
N PHE A 600 -12.08 -35.84 26.20
CA PHE A 600 -10.79 -35.49 25.63
C PHE A 600 -10.52 -34.00 25.87
N GLU A 601 -9.27 -33.58 25.70
CA GLU A 601 -8.92 -32.16 25.81
C GLU A 601 -9.56 -31.36 24.66
N ILE A 602 -10.26 -30.28 25.00
CA ILE A 602 -10.77 -29.28 24.05
C ILE A 602 -9.95 -28.02 24.21
N ARG A 603 -9.10 -27.76 23.22
CA ARG A 603 -8.30 -26.53 23.16
C ARG A 603 -9.15 -25.34 22.75
N ARG A 604 -8.75 -24.16 23.24
CA ARG A 604 -9.40 -22.89 22.90
C ARG A 604 -9.24 -22.62 21.40
N ASN A 605 -10.37 -22.63 20.68
CA ASN A 605 -10.37 -22.47 19.22
C ASN A 605 -9.83 -21.10 18.76
N THR A 606 -10.19 -20.02 19.45
CA THR A 606 -9.75 -18.64 19.15
C THR A 606 -9.29 -17.98 20.44
N TYR A 607 -8.06 -17.46 20.44
CA TYR A 607 -7.58 -16.61 21.53
C TYR A 607 -7.84 -15.13 21.25
N ILE A 608 -7.81 -14.72 19.98
CA ILE A 608 -7.99 -13.33 19.57
C ILE A 608 -8.76 -13.22 18.25
N TYR A 609 -9.66 -12.26 18.20
CA TYR A 609 -10.32 -11.82 16.97
C TYR A 609 -9.69 -10.52 16.48
N VAL A 610 -9.20 -10.48 15.25
CA VAL A 610 -8.53 -9.32 14.66
C VAL A 610 -9.55 -8.41 14.00
N GLY A 611 -9.60 -7.15 14.45
CA GLY A 611 -10.35 -6.09 13.81
C GLY A 611 -9.81 -5.72 12.43
N ALA A 612 -10.69 -5.35 11.48
CA ALA A 612 -10.28 -4.90 10.16
C ALA A 612 -11.30 -3.98 9.50
N ARG A 613 -10.82 -3.03 8.69
CA ARG A 613 -11.66 -2.20 7.82
C ARG A 613 -11.02 -1.98 6.46
N MET A 614 -11.82 -1.58 5.49
CA MET A 614 -11.34 -1.24 4.17
C MET A 614 -10.49 0.05 4.16
N GLY A 615 -9.30 -0.07 3.58
CA GLY A 615 -8.41 1.00 3.14
C GLY A 615 -8.72 1.41 1.71
N ARG A 616 -7.74 1.36 0.80
CA ARG A 616 -7.95 1.69 -0.63
C ARG A 616 -8.46 0.46 -1.41
N PRO A 617 -9.30 0.65 -2.44
CA PRO A 617 -9.55 -0.43 -3.39
C PRO A 617 -8.27 -0.72 -4.21
N GLU A 618 -8.21 -1.89 -4.83
CA GLU A 618 -7.18 -2.27 -5.80
C GLU A 618 -7.13 -1.28 -6.98
N LYS A 619 -6.14 -1.34 -7.87
CA LYS A 619 -6.07 -0.50 -9.07
C LYS A 619 -5.32 -1.21 -10.18
N ALA A 620 -5.80 -1.06 -11.42
CA ALA A 620 -5.10 -1.43 -12.65
C ALA A 620 -5.56 -0.47 -13.75
N ALA A 621 -4.69 0.47 -14.16
CA ALA A 621 -5.03 1.44 -15.20
C ALA A 621 -3.79 2.07 -15.85
N SER A 622 -3.90 2.39 -17.14
CA SER A 622 -2.88 3.21 -17.82
C SER A 622 -2.75 4.59 -17.17
N ARG A 623 -1.51 5.00 -16.87
CA ARG A 623 -1.22 6.31 -16.27
C ARG A 623 -1.34 7.38 -17.35
N LYS A 624 -2.36 8.22 -17.22
CA LYS A 624 -2.66 9.31 -18.16
C LYS A 624 -2.46 10.67 -17.50
N MET A 625 -1.85 11.61 -18.22
CA MET A 625 -1.88 13.03 -17.83
C MET A 625 -3.34 13.53 -17.74
N LYS A 626 -3.58 14.62 -17.01
CA LYS A 626 -4.92 15.24 -16.90
C LYS A 626 -4.93 16.62 -17.58
N PRO A 627 -5.61 16.79 -18.73
CA PRO A 627 -6.26 15.77 -19.56
C PRO A 627 -5.24 14.86 -20.29
N PRO A 628 -5.68 13.69 -20.78
CA PRO A 628 -4.82 12.74 -21.50
C PRO A 628 -4.34 13.31 -22.83
N VAL A 629 -3.05 13.11 -23.13
CA VAL A 629 -2.38 13.59 -24.36
C VAL A 629 -1.57 12.45 -25.00
N ASN A 630 -1.40 12.49 -26.32
CA ASN A 630 -0.63 11.49 -27.08
C ASN A 630 0.83 11.92 -27.29
N GLY A 631 1.16 13.21 -27.15
CA GLY A 631 2.54 13.67 -27.23
C GLY A 631 2.81 14.99 -26.52
N LEU A 632 4.07 15.22 -26.20
CA LEU A 632 4.58 16.44 -25.57
C LEU A 632 4.89 17.54 -26.61
N PHE A 633 4.02 17.63 -27.62
CA PHE A 633 4.03 18.70 -28.62
C PHE A 633 3.03 19.78 -28.21
N PRO A 634 3.44 21.05 -28.03
CA PRO A 634 2.55 22.08 -27.53
C PRO A 634 1.72 22.72 -28.66
N ILE A 635 0.44 22.99 -28.39
CA ILE A 635 -0.46 23.69 -29.33
C ILE A 635 -1.22 24.86 -28.69
N GLY A 636 -0.82 25.28 -27.48
CA GLY A 636 -1.46 26.37 -26.76
C GLY A 636 -2.95 26.10 -26.54
N ASN A 637 -3.78 27.09 -26.88
CA ASN A 637 -5.24 26.97 -26.89
C ASN A 637 -5.81 26.72 -28.29
N ALA A 638 -4.97 26.51 -29.31
CA ALA A 638 -5.41 26.32 -30.70
C ALA A 638 -6.34 25.10 -30.86
N GLY A 639 -6.07 24.03 -30.09
CA GLY A 639 -6.90 22.82 -30.04
C GLY A 639 -8.10 22.87 -29.08
N ALA A 640 -8.49 24.07 -28.61
CA ALA A 640 -9.57 24.28 -27.64
C ALA A 640 -9.38 23.50 -26.32
N LEU A 641 -10.47 23.24 -25.57
CA LEU A 641 -10.43 22.55 -24.28
C LEU A 641 -9.95 21.09 -24.39
N VAL A 642 -10.20 20.44 -25.54
CA VAL A 642 -9.86 19.04 -25.81
C VAL A 642 -8.44 18.84 -26.33
N ARG A 643 -7.74 19.93 -26.68
CA ARG A 643 -6.34 19.96 -27.13
C ARG A 643 -6.03 19.14 -28.39
N LEU A 644 -6.92 19.19 -29.38
CA LEU A 644 -6.78 18.46 -30.65
C LEU A 644 -6.03 19.27 -31.70
N ILE A 645 -4.90 18.75 -32.18
CA ILE A 645 -4.08 19.42 -33.20
C ILE A 645 -4.73 19.37 -34.60
N ASN A 646 -5.38 18.27 -34.97
CA ASN A 646 -6.09 18.14 -36.25
C ASN A 646 -7.18 19.20 -36.39
N LYS A 647 -7.98 19.43 -35.34
CA LYS A 647 -8.99 20.52 -35.31
C LYS A 647 -8.37 21.91 -35.34
N ALA A 648 -7.19 22.08 -34.73
CA ALA A 648 -6.45 23.34 -34.82
C ALA A 648 -6.02 23.62 -36.27
N VAL A 649 -5.51 22.61 -36.98
CA VAL A 649 -5.09 22.71 -38.38
C VAL A 649 -6.27 22.96 -39.32
N GLU A 650 -7.35 22.17 -39.21
CA GLU A 650 -8.57 22.33 -40.01
C GLU A 650 -9.19 23.72 -39.82
N GLY A 651 -9.21 24.23 -38.59
CA GLY A 651 -9.72 25.56 -38.27
C GLY A 651 -8.75 26.71 -38.56
N GLY A 652 -7.54 26.44 -39.05
CA GLY A 652 -6.50 27.47 -39.27
C GLY A 652 -6.05 28.18 -37.99
N LYS A 653 -6.21 27.54 -36.83
CA LYS A 653 -5.91 28.12 -35.51
C LYS A 653 -4.47 27.80 -35.11
N THR A 654 -3.83 28.80 -34.51
CA THR A 654 -2.54 28.65 -33.83
C THR A 654 -2.51 29.60 -32.64
N ASP A 655 -1.56 29.39 -31.73
CA ASP A 655 -1.38 30.19 -30.52
C ASP A 655 0.09 30.60 -30.38
N GLU A 656 0.36 31.63 -29.58
CA GLU A 656 1.72 32.01 -29.21
C GLU A 656 2.17 31.19 -28.01
N ILE A 657 3.29 30.50 -28.16
CA ILE A 657 3.81 29.55 -27.17
C ILE A 657 5.28 29.84 -26.95
N GLU A 658 5.72 29.69 -25.71
CA GLU A 658 7.11 29.81 -25.32
C GLU A 658 7.81 28.44 -25.45
N ILE A 659 8.80 28.34 -26.33
CA ILE A 659 9.41 27.07 -26.73
C ILE A 659 10.84 27.31 -27.26
N SER A 660 11.72 26.33 -27.11
CA SER A 660 13.01 26.35 -27.81
C SER A 660 12.82 26.19 -29.32
N ASN A 661 13.41 27.09 -30.11
CA ASN A 661 13.26 27.10 -31.57
C ASN A 661 14.48 27.75 -32.24
N VAL A 662 14.60 27.56 -33.56
CA VAL A 662 15.66 28.16 -34.36
C VAL A 662 15.17 28.38 -35.78
N MET A 663 15.52 29.51 -36.38
CA MET A 663 15.27 29.73 -37.80
C MET A 663 16.28 28.91 -38.61
N CYS A 664 15.81 27.88 -39.30
CA CYS A 664 16.68 27.07 -40.14
C CYS A 664 17.04 27.83 -41.42
N SER A 665 18.20 27.53 -42.01
CA SER A 665 18.63 28.08 -43.30
C SER A 665 17.68 27.83 -44.48
N CYS A 666 16.69 26.93 -44.35
CA CYS A 666 15.61 26.77 -45.33
C CYS A 666 14.48 27.81 -45.19
N GLY A 667 14.59 28.76 -44.26
CA GLY A 667 13.60 29.81 -44.00
C GLY A 667 12.42 29.38 -43.11
N LYS A 668 12.37 28.12 -42.68
CA LYS A 668 11.33 27.61 -41.77
C LYS A 668 11.82 27.62 -40.32
N VAL A 669 10.90 27.83 -39.38
CA VAL A 669 11.15 27.70 -37.94
C VAL A 669 11.25 26.22 -37.58
N SER A 670 12.43 25.82 -37.10
CA SER A 670 12.71 24.48 -36.64
C SER A 670 12.58 24.39 -35.11
N LEU A 671 11.91 23.33 -34.64
CA LEU A 671 11.68 23.02 -33.23
C LEU A 671 12.47 21.79 -32.77
N TYR A 672 13.12 21.10 -33.71
CA TYR A 672 13.84 19.84 -33.49
C TYR A 672 15.32 20.03 -33.77
N LYS A 673 16.15 19.10 -33.31
CA LYS A 673 17.59 19.06 -33.65
C LYS A 673 17.87 18.86 -35.14
N LYS A 674 16.94 18.23 -35.86
CA LYS A 674 17.01 18.07 -37.31
C LYS A 674 15.79 18.72 -37.93
N CYS A 675 16.00 19.69 -38.80
CA CYS A 675 14.91 20.43 -39.40
C CYS A 675 14.02 19.48 -40.22
N PRO A 676 12.72 19.33 -39.88
CA PRO A 676 11.86 18.33 -40.54
C PRO A 676 11.58 18.69 -42.01
N PHE A 677 11.81 19.95 -42.40
CA PHE A 677 11.55 20.44 -43.75
C PHE A 677 12.73 20.31 -44.72
N CYS A 678 13.98 20.27 -44.23
CA CYS A 678 15.17 20.23 -45.10
C CYS A 678 16.26 19.26 -44.64
N GLY A 679 16.07 18.57 -43.50
CA GLY A 679 16.99 17.57 -42.98
C GLY A 679 18.28 18.11 -42.33
N LYS A 680 18.57 19.41 -42.40
CA LYS A 680 19.77 20.01 -41.78
C LYS A 680 19.71 19.94 -40.25
N SER A 681 20.82 19.57 -39.63
CA SER A 681 21.00 19.67 -38.18
C SER A 681 21.01 21.15 -37.75
N VAL A 682 20.23 21.46 -36.73
CA VAL A 682 20.10 22.78 -36.13
C VAL A 682 19.99 22.62 -34.61
N ILE A 683 20.26 23.67 -33.85
CA ILE A 683 20.13 23.63 -32.40
C ILE A 683 19.03 24.62 -32.03
N PRO A 684 17.82 24.15 -31.70
CA PRO A 684 16.79 24.99 -31.11
C PRO A 684 17.33 25.71 -29.88
N THR A 685 17.27 27.03 -29.87
CA THR A 685 17.70 27.89 -28.76
C THR A 685 16.50 28.58 -28.12
N GLY A 686 16.61 29.01 -26.87
CA GLY A 686 15.54 29.72 -26.17
C GLY A 686 15.38 29.27 -24.72
N PRO A 687 14.16 29.34 -24.15
CA PRO A 687 12.87 29.43 -24.84
C PRO A 687 12.46 30.85 -25.28
N THR A 688 11.78 30.99 -26.43
CA THR A 688 11.21 32.27 -26.89
C THR A 688 9.74 32.11 -27.28
N ARG A 689 8.96 33.20 -27.22
CA ARG A 689 7.56 33.20 -27.65
C ARG A 689 7.47 33.31 -29.15
N ILE A 690 6.87 32.30 -29.79
CA ILE A 690 6.62 32.28 -31.23
C ILE A 690 5.19 31.85 -31.52
N LYS A 691 4.68 32.28 -32.68
CA LYS A 691 3.45 31.73 -33.25
C LYS A 691 3.78 30.39 -33.92
N LEU A 692 3.24 29.31 -33.38
CA LEU A 692 3.67 27.96 -33.78
C LEU A 692 3.17 27.63 -35.20
N PRO A 693 4.04 27.16 -36.13
CA PRO A 693 3.63 26.76 -37.48
C PRO A 693 3.00 25.34 -37.49
N ILE A 694 1.92 25.15 -36.71
CA ILE A 694 1.26 23.86 -36.47
C ILE A 694 0.92 23.14 -37.77
N LYS A 695 0.39 23.86 -38.77
CA LYS A 695 -0.02 23.31 -40.07
C LYS A 695 1.16 22.66 -40.81
N ASP A 696 2.32 23.33 -40.83
CA ASP A 696 3.50 22.86 -41.54
C ASP A 696 4.04 21.57 -40.89
N TYR A 697 4.14 21.55 -39.55
CA TYR A 697 4.56 20.37 -38.79
C TYR A 697 3.59 19.21 -38.96
N TRP A 698 2.28 19.47 -38.93
CA TRP A 698 1.26 18.44 -39.08
C TRP A 698 1.37 17.71 -40.41
N TYR A 699 1.37 18.44 -41.53
CA TYR A 699 1.42 17.79 -42.85
C TYR A 699 2.76 17.12 -43.13
N ASN A 700 3.88 17.74 -42.70
CA ASN A 700 5.19 17.12 -42.87
C ASN A 700 5.32 15.82 -42.05
N ALA A 701 4.84 15.80 -40.80
CA ALA A 701 4.85 14.59 -39.99
C ALA A 701 4.00 13.47 -40.62
N LEU A 702 2.83 13.80 -41.17
CA LEU A 702 1.99 12.82 -41.89
C LEU A 702 2.65 12.27 -43.15
N GLU A 703 3.31 13.13 -43.93
CA GLU A 703 4.07 12.73 -45.11
C GLU A 703 5.24 11.81 -44.74
N ASN A 704 6.04 12.18 -43.74
CA ASN A 704 7.18 11.40 -43.25
C ASN A 704 6.78 10.00 -42.77
N LEU A 705 5.64 9.93 -42.07
CA LEU A 705 5.06 8.69 -41.56
C LEU A 705 4.24 7.91 -42.59
N LYS A 706 3.93 8.52 -43.75
CA LYS A 706 3.01 8.00 -44.78
C LYS A 706 1.62 7.66 -44.22
N ILE A 707 1.08 8.53 -43.37
CA ILE A 707 -0.24 8.38 -42.73
C ILE A 707 -1.20 9.43 -43.27
N ASN A 708 -2.27 9.00 -43.94
CA ASN A 708 -3.26 9.93 -44.50
C ASN A 708 -4.33 10.37 -43.49
N LYS A 709 -4.70 9.51 -42.54
CA LYS A 709 -5.76 9.76 -41.55
C LYS A 709 -5.34 9.25 -40.16
N PRO A 710 -4.65 10.06 -39.35
CA PRO A 710 -4.19 9.65 -38.01
C PRO A 710 -5.32 9.65 -36.96
N GLY A 711 -6.49 10.22 -37.28
CA GLY A 711 -7.56 10.46 -36.30
C GLY A 711 -7.29 11.68 -35.41
N ASP A 712 -7.91 11.66 -34.23
CA ASP A 712 -7.80 12.73 -33.22
C ASP A 712 -6.48 12.61 -32.45
N VAL A 713 -5.58 13.61 -32.58
CA VAL A 713 -4.29 13.63 -31.89
C VAL A 713 -4.31 14.71 -30.81
N LYS A 714 -4.15 14.30 -29.54
CA LYS A 714 -4.16 15.19 -28.38
C LYS A 714 -2.75 15.63 -27.99
N CYS A 715 -2.57 16.94 -27.83
CA CYS A 715 -1.29 17.58 -27.57
C CYS A 715 -1.32 18.40 -26.27
N ILE A 716 -0.17 18.82 -25.76
CA ILE A 716 -0.11 19.65 -24.55
C ILE A 716 -0.38 21.13 -24.86
N LYS A 717 -0.63 21.94 -23.83
CA LYS A 717 -0.74 23.41 -24.01
C LYS A 717 0.62 24.08 -24.16
N GLY A 718 1.61 23.60 -23.41
CA GLY A 718 2.95 24.17 -23.32
C GLY A 718 3.83 23.27 -22.47
N MET A 719 5.14 23.30 -22.71
CA MET A 719 6.11 22.58 -21.89
C MET A 719 6.22 23.21 -20.50
N THR A 720 6.47 22.36 -19.50
CA THR A 720 6.78 22.78 -18.13
C THR A 720 8.25 22.60 -17.78
N SER A 721 9.06 22.08 -18.71
CA SER A 721 10.50 21.92 -18.55
C SER A 721 11.24 23.26 -18.71
N LYS A 722 12.43 23.34 -18.12
CA LYS A 722 13.26 24.56 -18.10
C LYS A 722 13.54 25.11 -19.50
N ASP A 723 14.08 24.24 -20.36
CA ASP A 723 14.50 24.59 -21.71
C ASP A 723 13.32 24.58 -22.71
N LYS A 724 12.13 24.11 -22.30
CA LYS A 724 10.93 23.96 -23.14
C LYS A 724 11.20 23.28 -24.48
N ILE A 725 12.08 22.27 -24.47
CA ILE A 725 12.35 21.40 -25.63
C ILE A 725 11.19 20.40 -25.74
N ILE A 726 10.76 20.12 -26.98
CA ILE A 726 9.54 19.34 -27.24
C ILE A 726 9.82 17.97 -27.83
N GLU A 727 8.82 17.10 -27.70
CA GLU A 727 8.80 15.82 -28.38
C GLU A 727 8.42 15.98 -29.87
N PRO A 728 9.05 15.24 -30.79
CA PRO A 728 8.65 15.19 -32.19
C PRO A 728 7.17 14.82 -32.38
N LEU A 729 6.49 15.50 -33.30
CA LEU A 729 5.04 15.36 -33.51
C LEU A 729 4.68 13.97 -34.06
N GLU A 730 5.58 13.38 -34.83
CA GLU A 730 5.48 12.02 -35.34
C GLU A 730 5.18 11.01 -34.23
N LYS A 731 5.83 11.14 -33.06
CA LYS A 731 5.58 10.26 -31.92
C LYS A 731 4.16 10.41 -31.40
N ALA A 732 3.64 11.63 -31.32
CA ALA A 732 2.27 11.90 -30.90
C ALA A 732 1.24 11.28 -31.85
N ILE A 733 1.50 11.36 -33.17
CA ILE A 733 0.64 10.75 -34.20
C ILE A 733 0.64 9.23 -34.06
N LEU A 734 1.81 8.60 -33.95
CA LEU A 734 1.91 7.15 -33.82
C LEU A 734 1.28 6.64 -32.51
N ARG A 735 1.43 7.37 -31.40
CA ARG A 735 0.71 7.03 -30.16
C ARG A 735 -0.80 7.13 -30.34
N ALA A 736 -1.30 8.18 -30.99
CA ALA A 736 -2.74 8.34 -31.23
C ALA A 736 -3.33 7.23 -32.13
N VAL A 737 -2.61 6.86 -33.20
CA VAL A 737 -3.00 5.76 -34.11
C VAL A 737 -3.15 4.43 -33.36
N ASN A 738 -2.40 4.24 -32.27
CA ASN A 738 -2.42 3.04 -31.45
C ASN A 738 -3.22 3.21 -30.13
N ASP A 739 -3.98 4.31 -29.93
CA ASP A 739 -4.68 4.65 -28.67
C ASP A 739 -3.79 4.63 -27.40
N VAL A 740 -2.55 5.11 -27.56
CA VAL A 740 -1.57 5.25 -26.50
C VAL A 740 -1.46 6.70 -26.05
N TYR A 741 -1.29 6.92 -24.74
CA TYR A 741 -1.13 8.23 -24.12
C TYR A 741 0.24 8.34 -23.47
N VAL A 742 0.82 9.54 -23.50
CA VAL A 742 2.16 9.82 -22.99
C VAL A 742 2.12 10.38 -21.56
N PHE A 743 3.14 10.07 -20.77
CA PHE A 743 3.42 10.67 -19.47
C PHE A 743 4.34 11.89 -19.61
N LYS A 744 4.61 12.60 -18.51
CA LYS A 744 5.34 13.89 -18.49
C LYS A 744 6.79 13.81 -19.01
N ASP A 745 7.36 12.62 -19.05
CA ASP A 745 8.76 12.34 -19.39
C ASP A 745 8.94 11.67 -20.76
N GLY A 746 7.84 11.50 -21.51
CA GLY A 746 7.84 10.87 -22.84
C GLY A 746 7.51 9.38 -22.83
N THR A 747 7.44 8.70 -21.69
CA THR A 747 7.13 7.27 -21.64
C THR A 747 5.63 6.99 -21.56
N THR A 748 5.25 5.73 -21.77
CA THR A 748 3.92 5.16 -21.58
C THR A 748 3.94 4.29 -20.33
N ARG A 749 2.86 4.20 -19.55
CA ARG A 749 2.89 3.51 -18.26
C ARG A 749 1.54 2.90 -17.87
N PHE A 750 1.59 1.83 -17.09
CA PHE A 750 0.44 1.17 -16.50
C PHE A 750 0.64 1.05 -14.99
N ASP A 751 -0.26 1.64 -14.20
CA ASP A 751 -0.23 1.55 -12.74
C ASP A 751 -1.05 0.33 -12.30
N CYS A 752 -0.53 -0.45 -11.35
CA CYS A 752 -1.29 -1.48 -10.67
C CYS A 752 -0.94 -1.60 -9.19
N THR A 753 -1.86 -2.13 -8.38
CA THR A 753 -1.61 -2.43 -6.95
C THR A 753 -0.61 -3.58 -6.79
N ASP A 754 0.33 -3.43 -5.88
CA ASP A 754 1.39 -4.41 -5.64
C ASP A 754 0.87 -5.55 -4.78
N VAL A 755 0.99 -6.79 -5.28
CA VAL A 755 0.64 -8.01 -4.53
C VAL A 755 1.79 -9.00 -4.64
N PRO A 756 2.24 -9.62 -3.53
CA PRO A 756 3.36 -10.54 -3.56
C PRO A 756 2.92 -11.90 -4.07
N VAL A 757 3.80 -12.57 -4.82
CA VAL A 757 3.68 -13.99 -5.11
C VAL A 757 5.05 -14.62 -5.23
N THR A 758 5.26 -15.74 -4.55
CA THR A 758 6.49 -16.54 -4.60
C THR A 758 6.34 -17.74 -5.52
N HIS A 759 5.11 -18.26 -5.68
CA HIS A 759 4.84 -19.44 -6.50
C HIS A 759 3.53 -19.32 -7.28
N PHE A 760 3.48 -19.91 -8.47
CA PHE A 760 2.32 -19.88 -9.36
C PHE A 760 2.10 -21.22 -10.05
N LYS A 761 0.89 -21.46 -10.55
CA LYS A 761 0.55 -22.55 -11.46
C LYS A 761 0.40 -21.98 -12.88
N PRO A 762 0.84 -22.67 -13.94
CA PRO A 762 0.65 -22.18 -15.31
C PRO A 762 -0.80 -21.79 -15.65
N CYS A 763 -1.79 -22.53 -15.12
CA CYS A 763 -3.22 -22.24 -15.33
C CYS A 763 -3.71 -20.93 -14.69
N GLU A 764 -2.97 -20.35 -13.74
CA GLU A 764 -3.35 -19.08 -13.08
C GLU A 764 -2.89 -17.85 -13.88
N ILE A 765 -1.85 -18.01 -14.68
CA ILE A 765 -1.18 -16.91 -15.38
C ILE A 765 -1.44 -16.90 -16.88
N ASN A 766 -2.31 -17.80 -17.35
CA ASN A 766 -2.71 -17.94 -18.75
C ASN A 766 -1.55 -18.18 -19.73
N VAL A 767 -0.55 -18.96 -19.31
CA VAL A 767 0.62 -19.30 -20.15
C VAL A 767 0.79 -20.80 -20.28
N SER A 768 1.08 -21.27 -21.50
CA SER A 768 1.30 -22.69 -21.75
C SER A 768 2.58 -23.22 -21.08
N VAL A 769 2.55 -24.50 -20.69
CA VAL A 769 3.71 -25.22 -20.15
C VAL A 769 4.94 -25.11 -21.06
N ASN A 770 4.77 -25.23 -22.38
CA ASN A 770 5.88 -25.13 -23.33
C ASN A 770 6.52 -23.74 -23.33
N ARG A 771 5.70 -22.68 -23.30
CA ARG A 771 6.21 -21.32 -23.22
C ARG A 771 6.96 -21.06 -21.91
N LEU A 772 6.50 -21.62 -20.80
CA LEU A 772 7.22 -21.53 -19.52
C LEU A 772 8.56 -22.28 -19.54
N LYS A 773 8.64 -23.44 -20.19
CA LYS A 773 9.91 -24.16 -20.41
C LYS A 773 10.91 -23.32 -21.19
N GLU A 774 10.47 -22.63 -22.24
CA GLU A 774 11.31 -21.70 -23.02
C GLU A 774 11.85 -20.54 -22.15
N LEU A 775 11.07 -20.07 -21.17
CA LEU A 775 11.48 -19.04 -20.21
C LEU A 775 12.36 -19.59 -19.06
N GLY A 776 12.66 -20.89 -19.08
CA GLY A 776 13.54 -21.59 -18.14
C GLY A 776 12.84 -22.15 -16.90
N TYR A 777 11.52 -22.33 -16.93
CA TYR A 777 10.78 -23.06 -15.89
C TYR A 777 10.68 -24.53 -16.27
N LEU A 778 11.61 -25.33 -15.75
CA LEU A 778 11.77 -26.74 -16.16
C LEU A 778 11.23 -27.73 -15.13
N ARG A 779 11.17 -27.34 -13.86
CA ARG A 779 10.79 -28.21 -12.74
C ARG A 779 9.83 -27.51 -11.80
N ASP A 780 8.96 -28.30 -11.18
CA ASP A 780 8.07 -27.86 -10.10
C ASP A 780 8.79 -27.80 -8.75
N ILE A 781 8.09 -27.32 -7.71
CA ILE A 781 8.61 -27.21 -6.34
C ILE A 781 9.07 -28.54 -5.72
N ASN A 782 8.60 -29.67 -6.24
CA ASN A 782 8.98 -31.01 -5.78
C ASN A 782 10.17 -31.57 -6.58
N GLY A 783 10.72 -30.82 -7.53
CA GLY A 783 11.81 -31.23 -8.39
C GLY A 783 11.39 -32.09 -9.58
N ASN A 784 10.10 -32.34 -9.79
CA ASN A 784 9.60 -33.07 -10.95
C ASN A 784 9.65 -32.19 -12.20
N SER A 785 9.77 -32.80 -13.37
CA SER A 785 9.70 -32.05 -14.63
C SER A 785 8.33 -31.42 -14.82
N LEU A 786 8.30 -30.21 -15.37
CA LEU A 786 7.04 -29.52 -15.68
C LEU A 786 6.34 -30.22 -16.85
N GLU A 787 5.15 -30.76 -16.62
CA GLU A 787 4.39 -31.58 -17.56
C GLU A 787 2.96 -31.07 -17.76
N ASN A 788 2.33 -30.53 -16.71
CA ASN A 788 0.96 -30.03 -16.75
C ASN A 788 0.81 -28.64 -16.12
N ASP A 789 -0.37 -28.06 -16.30
CA ASP A 789 -0.66 -26.67 -15.92
C ASP A 789 -1.10 -26.50 -14.44
N LYS A 790 -1.16 -27.59 -13.67
CA LYS A 790 -1.52 -27.59 -12.24
C LYS A 790 -0.32 -27.70 -11.30
N GLN A 791 0.85 -28.01 -11.84
CA GLN A 791 2.10 -28.02 -11.07
C GLN A 791 2.44 -26.61 -10.58
N VAL A 792 2.93 -26.53 -9.35
CA VAL A 792 3.35 -25.28 -8.73
C VAL A 792 4.81 -25.01 -9.05
N LEU A 793 5.10 -23.81 -9.55
CA LEU A 793 6.43 -23.33 -9.93
C LEU A 793 6.84 -22.17 -9.00
N GLU A 794 8.10 -22.15 -8.58
CA GLU A 794 8.68 -21.00 -7.88
C GLU A 794 8.99 -19.88 -8.88
N LEU A 795 8.49 -18.67 -8.59
CA LEU A 795 8.61 -17.51 -9.46
C LEU A 795 10.05 -16.98 -9.43
N LYS A 796 10.68 -16.83 -10.60
CA LYS A 796 11.98 -16.18 -10.70
C LYS A 796 11.87 -14.71 -10.31
N VAL A 797 12.80 -14.20 -9.52
CA VAL A 797 12.60 -12.96 -8.74
C VAL A 797 12.41 -11.65 -9.51
N GLN A 798 12.71 -11.59 -10.82
CA GLN A 798 12.40 -10.44 -11.68
C GLN A 798 11.24 -10.71 -12.65
N ASP A 799 10.64 -11.90 -12.61
CA ASP A 799 9.47 -12.21 -13.38
C ASP A 799 8.22 -11.62 -12.70
N VAL A 800 7.30 -11.12 -13.50
CA VAL A 800 6.05 -10.51 -13.03
C VAL A 800 4.85 -11.08 -13.76
N ILE A 801 3.72 -11.16 -13.05
CA ILE A 801 2.42 -11.53 -13.59
C ILE A 801 1.57 -10.27 -13.54
N VAL A 802 1.28 -9.71 -14.71
CA VAL A 802 0.58 -8.42 -14.84
C VAL A 802 -0.94 -8.61 -14.96
N PRO A 803 -1.77 -7.58 -14.71
CA PRO A 803 -3.20 -7.73 -14.95
C PRO A 803 -3.48 -7.82 -16.45
N GLU A 804 -4.54 -8.54 -16.84
CA GLU A 804 -4.96 -8.69 -18.23
C GLU A 804 -5.14 -7.33 -18.96
N SER A 805 -5.68 -6.33 -18.25
CA SER A 805 -5.82 -4.96 -18.76
C SER A 805 -4.47 -4.26 -19.05
N CYS A 806 -3.39 -4.65 -18.38
CA CYS A 806 -2.03 -4.20 -18.70
C CYS A 806 -1.55 -4.80 -20.02
N MET A 807 -1.85 -6.08 -20.26
CA MET A 807 -1.49 -6.75 -21.51
C MET A 807 -2.17 -6.11 -22.72
N ASP A 808 -3.46 -5.80 -22.60
CA ASP A 808 -4.21 -5.10 -23.64
C ASP A 808 -3.59 -3.73 -23.96
N TYR A 809 -3.21 -2.97 -22.93
CA TYR A 809 -2.55 -1.69 -23.10
C TYR A 809 -1.14 -1.85 -23.71
N PHE A 810 -0.36 -2.81 -23.25
CA PHE A 810 0.98 -3.07 -23.76
C PHE A 810 1.00 -3.62 -25.18
N LEU A 811 -0.06 -4.30 -25.62
CA LEU A 811 -0.21 -4.68 -27.03
C LEU A 811 -0.34 -3.44 -27.93
N ASN A 812 -1.02 -2.40 -27.44
CA ASN A 812 -1.09 -1.12 -28.14
C ASN A 812 0.24 -0.37 -28.09
N VAL A 813 0.94 -0.40 -26.94
CA VAL A 813 2.28 0.21 -26.82
C VAL A 813 3.29 -0.51 -27.71
N SER A 814 3.28 -1.85 -27.79
CA SER A 814 4.22 -2.61 -28.62
C SER A 814 4.04 -2.31 -30.10
N LYS A 815 2.78 -2.20 -30.57
CA LYS A 815 2.45 -1.73 -31.93
C LYS A 815 2.91 -0.30 -32.18
N PHE A 816 2.74 0.59 -31.21
CA PHE A 816 3.29 1.95 -31.29
C PHE A 816 4.83 1.94 -31.43
N ILE A 817 5.54 1.14 -30.64
CA ILE A 817 7.00 1.05 -30.71
C ILE A 817 7.46 0.46 -32.04
N ASP A 818 6.79 -0.57 -32.55
CA ASP A 818 7.10 -1.14 -33.86
C ASP A 818 6.86 -0.14 -34.99
N ASP A 819 5.74 0.59 -34.96
CA ASP A 819 5.45 1.68 -35.88
C ASP A 819 6.51 2.79 -35.77
N LEU A 820 7.00 3.08 -34.57
CA LEU A 820 8.05 4.06 -34.33
C LEU A 820 9.37 3.60 -34.93
N LEU A 821 9.76 2.34 -34.73
CA LEU A 821 10.96 1.75 -35.35
C LEU A 821 10.87 1.80 -36.88
N GLU A 822 9.78 1.30 -37.46
CA GLU A 822 9.62 1.18 -38.91
C GLU A 822 9.42 2.55 -39.60
N LYS A 823 8.46 3.35 -39.12
CA LYS A 823 8.00 4.56 -39.82
C LYS A 823 8.82 5.78 -39.44
N TYR A 824 9.32 5.89 -38.21
CA TYR A 824 10.09 7.05 -37.77
C TYR A 824 11.60 6.82 -37.89
N TYR A 825 12.14 5.76 -37.27
CA TYR A 825 13.57 5.48 -37.29
C TYR A 825 14.05 4.72 -38.54
N LYS A 826 13.13 4.16 -39.35
CA LYS A 826 13.44 3.31 -40.51
C LYS A 826 14.30 2.09 -40.13
N LYS A 827 14.00 1.49 -38.98
CA LYS A 827 14.58 0.25 -38.44
C LYS A 827 13.54 -0.87 -38.47
N ASN A 828 14.00 -2.10 -38.30
CA ASN A 828 13.12 -3.26 -38.23
C ASN A 828 12.22 -3.18 -36.99
N ARG A 829 10.98 -3.67 -37.11
CA ARG A 829 10.09 -3.92 -35.99
C ARG A 829 10.74 -4.88 -35.00
N TYR A 830 10.42 -4.74 -33.71
CA TYR A 830 10.99 -5.56 -32.65
C TYR A 830 9.96 -6.53 -32.08
N TYR A 831 8.83 -6.02 -31.58
CA TYR A 831 7.87 -6.84 -30.83
C TYR A 831 7.08 -7.78 -31.74
N ASN A 832 6.59 -7.28 -32.88
CA ASN A 832 5.72 -7.99 -33.81
C ASN A 832 4.52 -8.69 -33.15
N SER A 833 4.07 -8.20 -32.00
CA SER A 833 2.99 -8.81 -31.21
C SER A 833 1.65 -8.65 -31.92
N SER A 834 1.01 -9.78 -32.23
CA SER A 834 -0.32 -9.85 -32.83
C SER A 834 -1.40 -9.97 -31.76
N ASN A 835 -1.10 -10.72 -30.70
CA ASN A 835 -1.96 -10.97 -29.55
C ASN A 835 -1.21 -10.64 -28.24
N LYS A 836 -1.90 -10.79 -27.10
CA LYS A 836 -1.31 -10.49 -25.79
C LYS A 836 -0.30 -11.56 -25.36
N GLU A 837 -0.51 -12.82 -25.73
CA GLU A 837 0.36 -13.94 -25.37
C GLU A 837 1.78 -13.74 -25.94
N ASP A 838 1.91 -13.07 -27.09
CA ASP A 838 3.20 -12.68 -27.69
C ASP A 838 4.04 -11.75 -26.78
N LEU A 839 3.42 -11.05 -25.82
CA LEU A 839 4.14 -10.17 -24.87
C LEU A 839 4.82 -10.94 -23.74
N VAL A 840 4.45 -12.22 -23.52
CA VAL A 840 5.08 -13.07 -22.51
C VAL A 840 6.55 -13.28 -22.87
N GLY A 841 7.45 -13.03 -21.93
CA GLY A 841 8.91 -13.08 -22.09
C GLY A 841 9.55 -11.72 -22.37
N HIS A 842 8.78 -10.68 -22.69
CA HIS A 842 9.34 -9.35 -22.91
C HIS A 842 9.65 -8.61 -21.61
N LEU A 843 10.68 -7.77 -21.67
CA LEU A 843 11.16 -6.98 -20.55
C LEU A 843 10.37 -5.69 -20.34
N ILE A 844 10.20 -5.35 -19.08
CA ILE A 844 9.55 -4.14 -18.58
C ILE A 844 10.45 -3.43 -17.56
N ILE A 845 10.09 -2.21 -17.22
CA ILE A 845 10.56 -1.52 -16.02
C ILE A 845 9.41 -1.47 -15.03
N GLY A 846 9.64 -1.94 -13.80
CA GLY A 846 8.84 -1.60 -12.64
C GLY A 846 9.39 -0.34 -11.98
N MET A 847 8.53 0.62 -11.64
CA MET A 847 8.93 1.84 -10.96
C MET A 847 7.84 2.37 -10.05
N ALA A 848 8.20 2.67 -8.81
CA ALA A 848 7.28 3.18 -7.81
C ALA A 848 7.12 4.71 -7.89
N PRO A 849 6.00 5.29 -7.41
CA PRO A 849 5.89 6.72 -7.16
C PRO A 849 7.00 7.22 -6.23
N HIS A 850 7.43 8.47 -6.41
CA HIS A 850 8.47 9.17 -5.65
C HIS A 850 9.88 8.56 -5.72
N THR A 851 10.12 7.62 -6.65
CA THR A 851 11.45 7.03 -6.91
C THR A 851 12.09 7.58 -8.18
N SER A 852 13.39 7.30 -8.34
CA SER A 852 14.20 7.68 -9.50
C SER A 852 14.95 6.51 -10.14
N ALA A 853 14.93 5.33 -9.51
CA ALA A 853 15.49 4.09 -10.05
C ALA A 853 14.37 3.13 -10.48
N GLY A 854 14.43 2.66 -11.72
CA GLY A 854 13.59 1.57 -12.20
C GLY A 854 14.23 0.21 -11.94
N MET A 855 13.43 -0.85 -11.87
CA MET A 855 13.88 -2.25 -11.80
C MET A 855 13.46 -2.98 -13.08
N VAL A 856 14.40 -3.69 -13.72
CA VAL A 856 14.08 -4.56 -14.86
C VAL A 856 13.22 -5.73 -14.39
N GLY A 857 12.06 -5.91 -15.01
CA GLY A 857 11.22 -7.09 -14.87
C GLY A 857 10.99 -7.80 -16.21
N ARG A 858 10.44 -9.02 -16.16
CA ARG A 858 10.03 -9.79 -17.33
C ARG A 858 8.59 -10.26 -17.16
N ILE A 859 7.73 -10.03 -18.14
CA ILE A 859 6.35 -10.52 -18.09
C ILE A 859 6.38 -12.04 -18.26
N VAL A 860 6.01 -12.81 -17.23
CA VAL A 860 5.91 -14.28 -17.32
C VAL A 860 4.50 -14.76 -17.63
N GLY A 861 3.49 -13.92 -17.37
CA GLY A 861 2.09 -14.20 -17.66
C GLY A 861 1.18 -13.07 -17.21
N TYR A 862 -0.13 -13.33 -17.17
CA TYR A 862 -1.13 -12.37 -16.75
C TYR A 862 -2.31 -13.01 -16.01
N SER A 863 -2.88 -12.29 -15.05
CA SER A 863 -4.03 -12.73 -14.24
C SER A 863 -5.26 -11.85 -14.51
N LYS A 864 -6.44 -12.37 -14.17
CA LYS A 864 -7.70 -11.62 -14.19
C LYS A 864 -7.82 -10.63 -13.03
N ALA A 865 -7.05 -10.82 -11.96
CA ALA A 865 -7.00 -9.88 -10.85
C ALA A 865 -6.40 -8.55 -11.30
N ASN A 866 -6.94 -7.44 -10.79
CA ASN A 866 -6.48 -6.08 -11.13
C ASN A 866 -5.28 -5.66 -10.27
N VAL A 867 -4.23 -6.48 -10.26
CA VAL A 867 -3.03 -6.32 -9.42
C VAL A 867 -1.77 -6.71 -10.20
N GLY A 868 -0.62 -6.18 -9.78
CA GLY A 868 0.69 -6.59 -10.24
C GLY A 868 1.29 -7.62 -9.30
N TYR A 869 1.18 -8.90 -9.67
CA TYR A 869 1.81 -9.99 -8.94
C TYR A 869 3.30 -10.05 -9.26
N ALA A 870 4.15 -10.01 -8.24
CA ALA A 870 5.59 -10.19 -8.39
C ALA A 870 6.21 -10.77 -7.13
N HIS A 871 7.45 -11.23 -7.23
CA HIS A 871 8.20 -11.67 -6.07
C HIS A 871 8.32 -10.51 -5.05
N PRO A 872 8.22 -10.77 -3.72
CA PRO A 872 8.39 -9.74 -2.69
C PRO A 872 9.64 -8.87 -2.88
N TYR A 873 10.76 -9.47 -3.31
CA TYR A 873 11.98 -8.72 -3.63
C TYR A 873 11.79 -7.70 -4.75
N PHE A 874 11.03 -8.04 -5.79
CA PHE A 874 10.79 -7.14 -6.90
C PHE A 874 10.06 -5.89 -6.42
N HIS A 875 9.02 -6.07 -5.60
CA HIS A 875 8.29 -4.97 -4.94
C HIS A 875 9.23 -4.16 -4.01
N ALA A 876 9.92 -4.84 -3.10
CA ALA A 876 10.87 -4.24 -2.15
C ALA A 876 12.03 -3.47 -2.83
N SER A 877 12.47 -3.89 -4.02
CA SER A 877 13.57 -3.23 -4.76
C SER A 877 13.28 -1.79 -5.16
N LYS A 878 12.01 -1.39 -5.06
CA LYS A 878 11.53 -0.05 -5.38
C LYS A 878 11.11 0.71 -4.11
N ARG A 879 11.49 0.19 -2.94
CA ARG A 879 11.14 0.67 -1.59
C ARG A 879 9.64 0.83 -1.38
N ARG A 880 8.93 -0.25 -1.72
CA ARG A 880 7.49 -0.41 -1.57
C ARG A 880 7.20 -1.75 -0.92
N ASN A 881 6.15 -1.76 -0.11
CA ASN A 881 5.56 -2.95 0.47
C ASN A 881 4.22 -3.26 -0.20
N CYS A 882 3.68 -4.46 0.01
CA CYS A 882 2.42 -4.85 -0.61
C CYS A 882 1.20 -4.48 0.24
N ASP A 883 1.23 -3.31 0.89
CA ASP A 883 0.21 -2.89 1.85
C ASP A 883 -0.94 -2.09 1.20
N GLY A 884 -0.98 -2.00 -0.13
CA GLY A 884 -1.86 -1.12 -0.91
C GLY A 884 -1.13 -0.03 -1.71
N ASP A 885 0.20 -0.10 -1.74
CA ASP A 885 1.04 0.66 -2.67
C ASP A 885 0.86 0.17 -4.12
N GLU A 886 1.38 0.97 -5.06
CA GLU A 886 1.19 0.78 -6.49
C GLU A 886 2.50 1.04 -7.24
N ASP A 887 2.87 0.12 -8.12
CA ASP A 887 3.93 0.30 -9.08
C ASP A 887 3.42 0.63 -10.49
N ALA A 888 4.27 1.32 -11.25
CA ALA A 888 4.08 1.52 -12.67
C ALA A 888 4.94 0.53 -13.47
N PHE A 889 4.31 -0.16 -14.42
CA PHE A 889 4.97 -0.97 -15.44
C PHE A 889 5.03 -0.24 -16.77
N PHE A 890 6.12 -0.41 -17.50
CA PHE A 890 6.23 0.02 -18.89
C PHE A 890 7.25 -0.80 -19.67
N LEU A 891 7.01 -1.00 -20.96
CA LEU A 891 7.88 -1.78 -21.83
C LEU A 891 9.28 -1.16 -21.87
N LEU A 892 10.32 -1.98 -21.71
CA LEU A 892 11.70 -1.51 -21.55
C LEU A 892 12.18 -0.66 -22.74
N LEU A 893 11.82 -1.06 -23.97
CA LEU A 893 12.20 -0.33 -25.19
C LEU A 893 11.50 1.04 -25.31
N ASP A 894 10.28 1.18 -24.79
CA ASP A 894 9.59 2.47 -24.73
C ASP A 894 10.36 3.47 -23.86
N ALA A 895 10.88 3.01 -22.72
CA ALA A 895 11.73 3.83 -21.85
C ALA A 895 12.97 4.32 -22.59
N PHE A 896 13.74 3.42 -23.20
CA PHE A 896 14.98 3.79 -23.89
C PHE A 896 14.75 4.72 -25.09
N LEU A 897 13.68 4.52 -25.86
CA LEU A 897 13.38 5.32 -27.05
C LEU A 897 12.70 6.66 -26.76
N ASN A 898 11.92 6.78 -25.68
CA ASN A 898 11.04 7.93 -25.49
C ASN A 898 11.29 8.76 -24.24
N PHE A 899 11.96 8.22 -23.22
CA PHE A 899 12.34 9.00 -22.05
C PHE A 899 13.27 10.16 -22.42
N SER A 900 13.07 11.34 -21.82
CA SER A 900 14.08 12.40 -21.83
C SER A 900 14.04 13.27 -20.58
N LYS A 901 15.21 13.56 -20.00
CA LYS A 901 15.33 14.49 -18.86
C LYS A 901 14.89 15.90 -19.26
N LYS A 902 14.99 16.26 -20.55
CA LYS A 902 14.56 17.56 -21.10
C LYS A 902 13.04 17.79 -21.11
N PHE A 903 12.24 16.74 -20.90
CA PHE A 903 10.78 16.84 -20.79
C PHE A 903 10.30 17.05 -19.36
N LEU A 904 11.12 16.70 -18.38
CA LEU A 904 10.75 16.76 -16.96
C LEU A 904 10.42 18.20 -16.56
N PRO A 905 9.35 18.42 -15.76
CA PRO A 905 9.02 19.73 -15.24
C PRO A 905 10.19 20.35 -14.44
N ASP A 906 10.37 21.67 -14.56
CA ASP A 906 11.42 22.41 -13.83
C ASP A 906 11.06 22.65 -12.35
N LYS A 907 9.80 22.42 -11.97
CA LYS A 907 9.34 22.58 -10.59
C LYS A 907 9.81 21.43 -9.71
N ARG A 908 9.99 21.69 -8.41
CA ARG A 908 10.27 20.68 -7.38
C ARG A 908 9.30 19.50 -7.46
N GLY A 909 9.85 18.29 -7.36
CA GLY A 909 9.14 17.03 -7.61
C GLY A 909 8.97 16.69 -9.10
N GLY A 910 9.51 17.51 -10.00
CA GLY A 910 9.46 17.31 -11.45
C GLY A 910 10.16 16.02 -11.88
N GLN A 911 11.30 15.70 -11.25
CA GLN A 911 12.10 14.52 -11.54
C GLN A 911 11.67 13.26 -10.78
N MET A 912 10.69 13.35 -9.89
CA MET A 912 10.07 12.16 -9.28
C MET A 912 9.36 11.31 -10.33
N ASP A 913 9.32 10.01 -10.08
CA ASP A 913 8.67 9.03 -10.94
C ASP A 913 9.30 9.04 -12.33
N ALA A 914 10.61 9.22 -12.46
CA ALA A 914 11.31 9.21 -13.75
C ALA A 914 12.40 8.13 -13.71
N PRO A 915 12.57 7.31 -14.76
CA PRO A 915 13.60 6.27 -14.78
C PRO A 915 14.98 6.91 -15.04
N LEU A 916 15.54 7.59 -14.03
CA LEU A 916 16.82 8.29 -14.14
C LEU A 916 18.01 7.33 -14.12
N VAL A 917 17.80 6.13 -13.61
CA VAL A 917 18.72 4.99 -13.64
C VAL A 917 17.90 3.70 -13.65
N LEU A 918 18.47 2.62 -14.19
CA LEU A 918 17.81 1.31 -14.28
C LEU A 918 18.66 0.21 -13.67
N THR A 919 18.17 -0.41 -12.60
CA THR A 919 18.78 -1.61 -12.01
C THR A 919 18.48 -2.82 -12.89
N THR A 920 19.53 -3.50 -13.34
CA THR A 920 19.38 -4.62 -14.28
C THR A 920 19.21 -5.98 -13.61
N ILE A 921 19.87 -6.17 -12.46
CA ILE A 921 19.85 -7.41 -11.67
C ILE A 921 19.40 -7.08 -10.25
N LEU A 922 18.45 -7.84 -9.74
CA LEU A 922 17.94 -7.70 -8.39
C LEU A 922 18.90 -8.34 -7.39
N ASP A 923 19.41 -7.56 -6.44
CA ASP A 923 20.15 -8.03 -5.27
C ASP A 923 19.29 -7.90 -4.01
N PRO A 924 18.86 -9.01 -3.36
CA PRO A 924 18.09 -8.97 -2.11
C PRO A 924 18.79 -8.24 -0.96
N LYS A 925 20.11 -8.01 -1.01
CA LYS A 925 20.82 -7.19 -0.01
C LYS A 925 20.57 -5.69 -0.19
N GLU A 926 20.15 -5.26 -1.38
CA GLU A 926 19.95 -3.85 -1.75
C GLU A 926 18.46 -3.48 -1.90
N VAL A 927 17.54 -4.37 -1.52
CA VAL A 927 16.10 -4.08 -1.47
C VAL A 927 15.69 -3.62 -0.07
N ASP A 928 14.47 -3.12 0.07
CA ASP A 928 13.94 -2.73 1.37
C ASP A 928 14.01 -3.88 2.39
N GLY A 929 14.60 -3.61 3.55
CA GLY A 929 14.87 -4.60 4.60
C GLY A 929 13.62 -5.20 5.23
N GLU A 930 12.45 -4.57 5.07
CA GLU A 930 11.17 -5.15 5.53
C GLU A 930 10.96 -6.58 4.95
N VAL A 931 11.43 -6.83 3.72
CA VAL A 931 11.30 -8.16 3.09
C VAL A 931 12.24 -9.21 3.69
N HIS A 932 13.30 -8.79 4.41
CA HIS A 932 14.25 -9.70 5.05
C HIS A 932 13.61 -10.45 6.23
N ASN A 933 12.56 -9.88 6.81
CA ASN A 933 11.78 -10.48 7.89
C ASN A 933 10.81 -11.55 7.40
N MET A 934 10.51 -11.63 6.09
CA MET A 934 9.59 -12.62 5.55
C MET A 934 10.11 -14.04 5.79
N ASP A 935 9.27 -14.89 6.38
CA ASP A 935 9.54 -16.30 6.62
C ASP A 935 9.54 -17.13 5.33
N SER A 936 10.46 -18.10 5.28
CA SER A 936 10.76 -18.93 4.10
C SER A 936 10.54 -20.43 4.33
N MET A 937 9.88 -20.79 5.44
CA MET A 937 9.70 -22.18 5.88
C MET A 937 8.47 -22.82 5.23
N TRP A 938 8.53 -24.13 5.01
CA TRP A 938 7.38 -24.94 4.54
C TRP A 938 6.40 -25.32 5.65
N GLU A 939 6.84 -25.25 6.91
CA GLU A 939 6.03 -25.54 8.09
C GLU A 939 6.64 -24.80 9.30
N TYR A 940 5.81 -24.36 10.24
CA TYR A 940 6.28 -23.81 11.49
C TYR A 940 6.52 -24.93 12.52
N PRO A 941 7.53 -24.80 13.40
CA PRO A 941 7.84 -25.82 14.42
C PRO A 941 6.77 -25.86 15.52
N LEU A 942 6.70 -26.96 16.29
CA LEU A 942 5.74 -27.09 17.39
C LEU A 942 5.96 -26.00 18.45
N GLU A 943 7.24 -25.75 18.75
CA GLU A 943 7.69 -24.79 19.75
C GLU A 943 7.26 -23.36 19.42
N PHE A 944 7.01 -23.01 18.15
CA PHE A 944 6.45 -21.72 17.75
C PHE A 944 5.05 -21.53 18.35
N TYR A 945 4.18 -22.54 18.16
CA TYR A 945 2.80 -22.49 18.64
C TYR A 945 2.75 -22.46 20.17
N GLU A 946 3.56 -23.28 20.84
CA GLU A 946 3.66 -23.32 22.30
C GLU A 946 4.16 -21.98 22.87
N LYS A 947 5.23 -21.41 22.30
CA LYS A 947 5.77 -20.12 22.75
C LYS A 947 4.84 -18.94 22.47
N SER A 948 3.97 -19.04 21.46
CA SER A 948 2.98 -18.00 21.20
C SER A 948 2.01 -17.79 22.38
N LEU A 949 1.74 -18.84 23.18
CA LEU A 949 0.88 -18.76 24.36
C LEU A 949 1.47 -17.87 25.46
N GLU A 950 2.80 -17.78 25.54
CA GLU A 950 3.54 -16.95 26.50
C GLU A 950 3.66 -15.48 26.06
N MET A 951 3.08 -15.12 24.91
CA MET A 951 3.13 -13.77 24.33
C MET A 951 4.55 -13.20 24.15
N VAL A 952 5.50 -14.07 23.80
CA VAL A 952 6.92 -13.72 23.62
C VAL A 952 7.15 -12.67 22.54
N THR A 953 8.27 -11.94 22.63
CA THR A 953 8.67 -11.07 21.53
C THR A 953 9.10 -11.91 20.32
N PRO A 954 8.81 -11.48 19.08
CA PRO A 954 9.17 -12.24 17.88
C PRO A 954 10.68 -12.50 17.78
N LYS A 955 11.51 -11.63 18.36
CA LYS A 955 12.97 -11.79 18.41
C LYS A 955 13.43 -12.98 19.27
N GLU A 956 12.72 -13.31 20.35
CA GLU A 956 13.07 -14.44 21.22
C GLU A 956 12.95 -15.79 20.50
N ILE A 957 12.00 -15.88 19.57
CA ILE A 957 11.77 -17.08 18.76
C ILE A 957 12.40 -17.01 17.38
N LYS A 958 13.13 -15.94 17.02
CA LYS A 958 13.78 -15.80 15.70
C LYS A 958 14.69 -16.98 15.37
N LYS A 959 15.34 -17.58 16.38
CA LYS A 959 16.17 -18.80 16.22
C LYS A 959 15.41 -20.05 15.76
N LEU A 960 14.09 -20.09 15.96
CA LEU A 960 13.20 -21.16 15.51
C LEU A 960 12.66 -20.89 14.09
N MET A 961 12.80 -19.65 13.60
CA MET A 961 12.16 -19.16 12.39
C MET A 961 13.21 -18.79 11.34
N GLU A 962 13.18 -19.46 10.19
CA GLU A 962 13.99 -19.09 9.04
C GLU A 962 13.30 -17.96 8.26
N THR A 963 14.01 -16.85 8.06
CA THR A 963 13.58 -15.72 7.25
C THR A 963 14.51 -15.50 6.06
N VAL A 964 14.10 -14.65 5.13
CA VAL A 964 14.94 -14.21 4.01
C VAL A 964 16.32 -13.71 4.47
N GLU A 965 16.38 -12.98 5.59
CA GLU A 965 17.64 -12.50 6.18
C GLU A 965 18.67 -13.62 6.34
N ASP A 966 18.25 -14.81 6.81
CA ASP A 966 19.13 -15.94 7.06
C ASP A 966 19.69 -16.57 5.78
N ARG A 967 19.10 -16.23 4.62
CA ARG A 967 19.49 -16.74 3.29
C ARG A 967 20.36 -15.77 2.51
N LEU A 968 20.41 -14.50 2.89
CA LEU A 968 21.16 -13.47 2.16
C LEU A 968 22.63 -13.85 1.94
N GLY A 969 23.09 -13.73 0.70
CA GLY A 969 24.47 -14.05 0.31
C GLY A 969 24.77 -15.53 0.12
N LYS A 970 23.77 -16.40 0.21
CA LYS A 970 23.85 -17.82 -0.16
C LYS A 970 23.13 -18.07 -1.49
N ASP A 971 23.30 -19.24 -2.08
CA ASP A 971 22.66 -19.56 -3.36
C ASP A 971 21.13 -19.72 -3.22
N GLU A 972 20.68 -20.13 -2.04
CA GLU A 972 19.28 -20.32 -1.65
C GLU A 972 18.52 -18.99 -1.44
N GLN A 973 19.19 -17.83 -1.57
CA GLN A 973 18.50 -16.54 -1.45
C GLN A 973 17.48 -16.28 -2.56
N TYR A 974 17.51 -17.06 -3.64
CA TYR A 974 16.61 -16.91 -4.79
C TYR A 974 15.75 -18.14 -5.09
N GLU A 975 15.96 -19.25 -4.37
CA GLU A 975 15.31 -20.54 -4.64
C GLU A 975 14.95 -21.23 -3.31
N GLY A 976 13.87 -22.01 -3.31
CA GLY A 976 13.39 -22.78 -2.16
C GLY A 976 12.68 -21.94 -1.10
N ILE A 977 12.07 -20.79 -1.43
CA ILE A 977 11.38 -19.91 -0.47
C ILE A 977 9.99 -20.49 -0.13
N GLY A 978 9.95 -21.41 0.84
CA GLY A 978 8.76 -22.17 1.22
C GLY A 978 7.61 -21.32 1.79
N TYR A 979 6.41 -21.92 1.79
CA TYR A 979 5.18 -21.38 2.37
C TYR A 979 4.42 -22.50 3.08
N THR A 980 3.59 -22.16 4.07
CA THR A 980 2.93 -23.13 4.97
C THR A 980 1.50 -23.50 4.55
N HIS A 981 0.81 -22.65 3.78
CA HIS A 981 -0.59 -22.86 3.38
C HIS A 981 -0.77 -22.78 1.86
N GLU A 982 -1.45 -23.75 1.26
CA GLU A 982 -1.75 -23.73 -0.18
C GLU A 982 -3.01 -22.89 -0.47
N THR A 983 -3.14 -22.43 -1.71
CA THR A 983 -4.37 -21.84 -2.26
C THR A 983 -4.69 -22.46 -3.62
N LEU A 984 -5.97 -22.77 -3.88
CA LEU A 984 -6.38 -23.35 -5.17
C LEU A 984 -6.02 -22.44 -6.34
N LYS A 985 -6.40 -21.15 -6.25
CA LYS A 985 -6.02 -20.11 -7.21
C LYS A 985 -5.68 -18.79 -6.53
N ILE A 986 -4.61 -18.15 -7.00
CA ILE A 986 -4.22 -16.81 -6.52
C ILE A 986 -5.27 -15.71 -6.81
N ASP A 987 -6.20 -15.92 -7.73
CA ASP A 987 -7.23 -14.94 -8.13
C ASP A 987 -8.69 -15.41 -7.90
N GLU A 988 -8.95 -16.36 -6.99
CA GLU A 988 -10.29 -16.90 -6.70
C GLU A 988 -11.27 -15.95 -5.99
N GLY A 989 -10.85 -14.71 -5.69
CA GLY A 989 -11.69 -13.70 -5.07
C GLY A 989 -12.44 -12.81 -6.08
N PRO A 990 -13.30 -11.88 -5.59
CA PRO A 990 -13.83 -10.81 -6.42
C PRO A 990 -12.73 -10.03 -7.13
N LEU A 991 -12.85 -9.87 -8.46
CA LEU A 991 -11.84 -9.23 -9.30
C LEU A 991 -11.89 -7.69 -9.27
N ILE A 992 -13.04 -7.12 -8.88
CA ILE A 992 -13.30 -5.68 -8.82
C ILE A 992 -13.98 -5.38 -7.50
N CYS A 993 -13.41 -4.47 -6.71
CA CYS A 993 -14.04 -4.04 -5.47
C CYS A 993 -15.36 -3.32 -5.74
N SER A 994 -16.41 -3.67 -4.97
CA SER A 994 -17.72 -3.00 -5.03
C SER A 994 -17.64 -1.48 -4.86
N TYR A 995 -16.65 -0.96 -4.13
CA TYR A 995 -16.43 0.47 -4.02
C TYR A 995 -16.23 1.17 -5.38
N LYS A 996 -15.65 0.49 -6.37
CA LYS A 996 -15.43 1.04 -7.71
C LYS A 996 -16.67 0.96 -8.61
N THR A 997 -17.52 -0.05 -8.39
CA THR A 997 -18.73 -0.28 -9.21
C THR A 997 -19.91 0.55 -8.73
N LEU A 998 -19.96 0.86 -7.44
CA LEU A 998 -21.00 1.70 -6.84
C LEU A 998 -20.91 3.15 -7.34
N GLY A 999 -22.06 3.69 -7.77
CA GLY A 999 -22.17 5.00 -8.39
C GLY A 999 -22.07 6.15 -7.40
N SER A 1000 -23.18 6.48 -6.73
CA SER A 1000 -23.24 7.65 -5.87
C SER A 1000 -22.56 7.40 -4.51
N MET A 1001 -22.18 8.48 -3.83
CA MET A 1001 -21.65 8.37 -2.46
C MET A 1001 -22.70 7.82 -1.48
N MET A 1002 -23.99 8.00 -1.79
CA MET A 1002 -25.10 7.43 -1.01
C MET A 1002 -25.16 5.92 -1.14
N ASP A 1003 -25.03 5.41 -2.36
CA ASP A 1003 -25.03 3.97 -2.62
C ASP A 1003 -23.85 3.31 -1.90
N LYS A 1004 -22.67 3.93 -1.98
CA LYS A 1004 -21.47 3.50 -1.27
C LYS A 1004 -21.65 3.46 0.24
N THR A 1005 -22.19 4.52 0.84
CA THR A 1005 -22.39 4.59 2.30
C THR A 1005 -23.46 3.59 2.76
N SER A 1006 -24.54 3.46 1.99
CA SER A 1006 -25.61 2.50 2.28
C SER A 1006 -25.11 1.05 2.20
N ALA A 1007 -24.29 0.74 1.20
CA ALA A 1007 -23.66 -0.57 1.07
C ALA A 1007 -22.67 -0.85 2.22
N GLN A 1008 -21.87 0.14 2.62
CA GLN A 1008 -21.00 0.02 3.80
C GLN A 1008 -21.79 -0.33 5.07
N LEU A 1009 -22.91 0.35 5.32
CA LEU A 1009 -23.71 0.10 6.53
C LEU A 1009 -24.49 -1.21 6.44
N ALA A 1010 -24.91 -1.62 5.24
CA ALA A 1010 -25.49 -2.95 5.03
C ALA A 1010 -24.48 -4.07 5.34
N VAL A 1011 -23.20 -3.87 5.03
CA VAL A 1011 -22.11 -4.79 5.40
C VAL A 1011 -21.89 -4.81 6.93
N ALA A 1012 -21.92 -3.66 7.60
CA ALA A 1012 -21.81 -3.63 9.06
C ALA A 1012 -23.02 -4.29 9.74
N LYS A 1013 -24.24 -4.11 9.21
CA LYS A 1013 -25.45 -4.71 9.78
C LYS A 1013 -25.41 -6.23 9.80
N LYS A 1014 -24.85 -6.85 8.77
CA LYS A 1014 -24.84 -8.31 8.61
C LYS A 1014 -23.70 -8.98 9.37
N ILE A 1015 -22.77 -8.28 10.00
CA ILE A 1015 -21.61 -8.89 10.67
C ILE A 1015 -21.74 -8.74 12.18
N ARG A 1016 -21.71 -9.87 12.91
CA ARG A 1016 -21.75 -9.89 14.38
C ARG A 1016 -20.63 -9.05 15.03
N ALA A 1017 -19.45 -9.06 14.41
CA ALA A 1017 -18.28 -8.34 14.87
C ALA A 1017 -18.33 -6.82 14.60
N THR A 1018 -19.46 -6.28 14.15
CA THR A 1018 -19.63 -4.86 13.88
C THR A 1018 -20.87 -4.23 14.49
N ASP A 1019 -20.74 -2.97 14.89
CA ASP A 1019 -21.84 -2.12 15.32
C ASP A 1019 -22.14 -1.07 14.23
N GLU A 1020 -23.30 -1.20 13.59
CA GLU A 1020 -23.73 -0.28 12.52
C GLU A 1020 -23.92 1.16 13.01
N ARG A 1021 -24.29 1.36 14.29
CA ARG A 1021 -24.41 2.68 14.88
C ARG A 1021 -23.03 3.32 15.00
N ASP A 1022 -22.07 2.62 15.60
CA ASP A 1022 -20.70 3.14 15.74
C ASP A 1022 -20.06 3.45 14.37
N VAL A 1023 -20.22 2.57 13.38
CA VAL A 1023 -19.75 2.82 12.01
C VAL A 1023 -20.38 4.10 11.43
N ALA A 1024 -21.69 4.29 11.62
CA ALA A 1024 -22.36 5.52 11.18
C ALA A 1024 -21.82 6.76 11.90
N GLU A 1025 -21.61 6.70 13.23
CA GLU A 1025 -21.03 7.79 14.01
C GLU A 1025 -19.65 8.19 13.48
N LYS A 1026 -18.76 7.21 13.27
CA LYS A 1026 -17.42 7.43 12.73
C LYS A 1026 -17.46 8.04 11.33
N VAL A 1027 -18.28 7.52 10.41
CA VAL A 1027 -18.41 8.08 9.05
C VAL A 1027 -18.84 9.56 9.08
N ILE A 1028 -19.79 9.92 9.95
CA ILE A 1028 -20.23 11.31 10.10
C ILE A 1028 -19.07 12.17 10.62
N GLN A 1029 -18.38 11.71 11.67
CA GLN A 1029 -17.35 12.48 12.35
C GLN A 1029 -16.05 12.62 11.55
N SER A 1030 -15.58 11.56 10.88
CA SER A 1030 -14.29 11.57 10.17
C SER A 1030 -14.38 11.96 8.70
N HIS A 1031 -15.56 11.89 8.06
CA HIS A 1031 -15.71 12.22 6.64
C HIS A 1031 -16.70 13.36 6.40
N PHE A 1032 -17.96 13.23 6.81
CA PHE A 1032 -18.99 14.19 6.41
C PHE A 1032 -18.88 15.54 7.11
N VAL A 1033 -18.70 15.56 8.43
CA VAL A 1033 -18.56 16.80 9.19
C VAL A 1033 -17.32 17.59 8.77
N PRO A 1034 -16.12 16.99 8.62
CA PRO A 1034 -14.95 17.69 8.09
C PRO A 1034 -15.17 18.26 6.69
N ASP A 1035 -15.80 17.52 5.78
CA ASP A 1035 -16.08 17.99 4.42
C ASP A 1035 -17.13 19.13 4.41
N LEU A 1036 -18.19 19.04 5.21
CA LEU A 1036 -19.21 20.09 5.34
C LEU A 1036 -18.59 21.39 5.87
N ILE A 1037 -17.84 21.31 6.98
CA ILE A 1037 -17.16 22.47 7.58
C ILE A 1037 -16.10 23.02 6.61
N GLY A 1038 -15.31 22.15 6.00
CA GLY A 1038 -14.26 22.51 5.05
C GLY A 1038 -14.82 23.23 3.83
N ASN A 1039 -15.89 22.72 3.22
CA ASN A 1039 -16.56 23.34 2.08
C ASN A 1039 -17.28 24.64 2.46
N LEU A 1040 -17.90 24.72 3.64
CA LEU A 1040 -18.49 25.94 4.18
C LEU A 1040 -17.44 27.04 4.36
N ARG A 1041 -16.30 26.71 4.99
CA ARG A 1041 -15.15 27.61 5.16
C ARG A 1041 -14.57 28.01 3.80
N ALA A 1042 -14.37 27.06 2.89
CA ALA A 1042 -13.88 27.33 1.53
C ALA A 1042 -14.83 28.25 0.75
N PHE A 1043 -16.14 28.08 0.88
CA PHE A 1043 -17.15 28.93 0.26
C PHE A 1043 -17.07 30.38 0.77
N SER A 1044 -16.86 30.59 2.07
CA SER A 1044 -16.72 31.94 2.65
C SER A 1044 -15.44 32.67 2.20
N ARG A 1045 -14.37 31.93 1.87
CA ARG A 1045 -13.06 32.46 1.45
C ARG A 1045 -12.85 32.49 -0.06
N GLN A 1046 -13.82 32.01 -0.84
CA GLN A 1046 -13.61 31.69 -2.24
C GLN A 1046 -13.37 32.91 -3.13
N GLY A 1047 -12.65 32.68 -4.23
CA GLY A 1047 -12.55 33.63 -5.33
C GLY A 1047 -13.64 33.43 -6.38
N VAL A 1048 -13.52 34.20 -7.47
CA VAL A 1048 -14.30 34.04 -8.69
C VAL A 1048 -13.40 33.62 -9.84
N ARG A 1049 -13.90 32.72 -10.69
CA ARG A 1049 -13.19 32.25 -11.89
C ARG A 1049 -13.99 32.54 -13.14
N CYS A 1050 -13.29 32.67 -14.25
CA CYS A 1050 -13.87 32.75 -15.58
C CYS A 1050 -13.76 31.41 -16.31
N LYS A 1051 -14.64 31.17 -17.28
CA LYS A 1051 -14.53 30.03 -18.21
C LYS A 1051 -13.20 29.97 -18.97
N CYS A 1052 -12.54 31.11 -19.19
CA CYS A 1052 -11.21 31.18 -19.81
C CYS A 1052 -10.06 30.78 -18.86
N GLY A 1053 -10.35 30.42 -17.61
CA GLY A 1053 -9.36 30.03 -16.61
C GLY A 1053 -8.82 31.17 -15.74
N ALA A 1054 -9.14 32.43 -16.05
CA ALA A 1054 -8.78 33.56 -15.18
C ALA A 1054 -9.42 33.41 -13.79
N LYS A 1055 -8.62 33.50 -12.73
CA LYS A 1055 -9.09 33.50 -11.34
C LYS A 1055 -8.87 34.88 -10.73
N TYR A 1056 -9.80 35.33 -9.91
CA TYR A 1056 -9.74 36.59 -9.18
C TYR A 1056 -10.16 36.34 -7.73
N ARG A 1057 -9.44 36.91 -6.76
CA ARG A 1057 -9.82 36.81 -5.34
C ARG A 1057 -11.17 37.48 -5.06
N ARG A 1058 -11.49 38.56 -5.78
CA ARG A 1058 -12.77 39.29 -5.69
C ARG A 1058 -13.31 39.57 -7.08
N ILE A 1059 -14.61 39.86 -7.18
CA ILE A 1059 -15.19 40.27 -8.46
C ILE A 1059 -14.51 41.56 -8.94
N PRO A 1060 -13.99 41.62 -10.18
CA PRO A 1060 -13.53 42.86 -10.77
C PRO A 1060 -14.65 43.90 -10.71
N LEU A 1061 -14.31 45.18 -10.54
CA LEU A 1061 -15.29 46.28 -10.47
C LEU A 1061 -16.25 46.31 -11.68
N LYS A 1062 -15.80 45.85 -12.86
CA LYS A 1062 -16.64 45.73 -14.06
C LYS A 1062 -17.69 44.60 -13.99
N GLY A 1063 -17.67 43.76 -12.97
CA GLY A 1063 -18.56 42.59 -12.81
C GLY A 1063 -18.24 41.39 -13.73
N VAL A 1064 -17.32 41.55 -14.68
CA VAL A 1064 -16.97 40.55 -15.71
C VAL A 1064 -15.48 40.25 -15.75
N CYS A 1065 -15.10 39.17 -16.41
CA CYS A 1065 -13.69 38.81 -16.60
C CYS A 1065 -12.92 39.87 -17.37
N ARG A 1066 -11.77 40.31 -16.83
CA ARG A 1066 -10.88 41.28 -17.49
C ARG A 1066 -10.21 40.74 -18.77
N LYS A 1067 -10.10 39.42 -18.93
CA LYS A 1067 -9.47 38.78 -20.11
C LYS A 1067 -10.42 38.58 -21.29
N CYS A 1068 -11.65 38.14 -21.06
CA CYS A 1068 -12.57 37.75 -22.14
C CYS A 1068 -14.00 38.32 -22.00
N GLY A 1069 -14.26 39.19 -21.03
CA GLY A 1069 -15.56 39.83 -20.83
C GLY A 1069 -16.70 38.90 -20.36
N SER A 1070 -16.45 37.60 -20.19
CA SER A 1070 -17.48 36.66 -19.76
C SER A 1070 -17.84 36.81 -18.28
N ARG A 1071 -19.05 36.34 -17.92
CA ARG A 1071 -19.52 36.25 -16.53
C ARG A 1071 -18.59 35.37 -15.69
N LEU A 1072 -18.33 35.83 -14.47
CA LEU A 1072 -17.54 35.12 -13.48
C LEU A 1072 -18.42 34.21 -12.64
N ILE A 1073 -17.88 33.07 -12.27
CA ILE A 1073 -18.53 32.07 -11.43
C ILE A 1073 -17.74 31.88 -10.14
N LEU A 1074 -18.44 31.60 -9.06
CA LEU A 1074 -17.85 31.19 -7.79
C LEU A 1074 -17.03 29.90 -7.98
N THR A 1075 -15.93 29.74 -7.23
CA THR A 1075 -15.09 28.53 -7.31
C THR A 1075 -15.70 27.35 -6.56
N VAL A 1076 -16.50 27.61 -5.53
CA VAL A 1076 -17.26 26.64 -4.73
C VAL A 1076 -18.75 26.93 -4.91
N SER A 1077 -19.53 25.93 -5.28
CA SER A 1077 -20.98 26.07 -5.46
C SER A 1077 -21.73 25.78 -4.15
N LYS A 1078 -22.96 26.29 -4.01
CA LYS A 1078 -23.88 25.91 -2.92
C LYS A 1078 -24.01 24.39 -2.78
N GLY A 1079 -24.20 23.69 -3.91
CA GLY A 1079 -24.32 22.24 -3.93
C GLY A 1079 -23.05 21.48 -3.48
N ALA A 1080 -21.86 22.09 -3.57
CA ALA A 1080 -20.65 21.51 -2.99
C ALA A 1080 -20.65 21.62 -1.45
N VAL A 1081 -21.20 22.72 -0.90
CA VAL A 1081 -21.32 22.94 0.55
C VAL A 1081 -22.39 22.04 1.16
N GLU A 1082 -23.55 21.88 0.51
CA GLU A 1082 -24.66 21.07 1.01
C GLU A 1082 -24.51 19.57 0.74
N LYS A 1083 -23.47 19.15 -0.01
CA LYS A 1083 -23.34 17.81 -0.61
C LYS A 1083 -23.65 16.66 0.33
N TYR A 1084 -23.19 16.73 1.57
CA TYR A 1084 -23.36 15.68 2.59
C TYR A 1084 -24.37 16.02 3.69
N MET A 1085 -25.04 17.17 3.64
CA MET A 1085 -25.81 17.66 4.78
C MET A 1085 -27.03 16.77 5.06
N ASN A 1086 -27.90 16.63 4.06
CA ASN A 1086 -29.10 15.80 4.17
C ASN A 1086 -28.73 14.33 4.44
N VAL A 1087 -27.68 13.83 3.79
CA VAL A 1087 -27.14 12.48 3.98
C VAL A 1087 -26.78 12.24 5.44
N SER A 1088 -26.05 13.18 6.04
CA SER A 1088 -25.58 13.07 7.41
C SER A 1088 -26.76 13.09 8.39
N GLN A 1089 -27.75 13.96 8.18
CA GLN A 1089 -28.95 14.04 9.04
C GLN A 1089 -29.79 12.76 8.95
N THR A 1090 -30.10 12.30 7.73
CA THR A 1090 -30.85 11.06 7.52
C THR A 1090 -30.12 9.86 8.12
N MET A 1091 -28.78 9.80 7.98
CA MET A 1091 -27.99 8.72 8.57
C MET A 1091 -27.95 8.80 10.10
N ALA A 1092 -27.80 10.01 10.65
CA ALA A 1092 -27.84 10.25 12.09
C ALA A 1092 -29.17 9.81 12.73
N GLU A 1093 -30.29 10.13 12.08
CA GLU A 1093 -31.63 9.71 12.52
C GLU A 1093 -31.82 8.19 12.36
N LYS A 1094 -31.52 7.65 11.17
CA LYS A 1094 -31.76 6.23 10.85
C LYS A 1094 -31.00 5.27 11.77
N TYR A 1095 -29.75 5.59 12.12
CA TYR A 1095 -28.90 4.74 12.95
C TYR A 1095 -28.86 5.20 14.43
N ASN A 1096 -29.72 6.15 14.80
CA ASN A 1096 -29.83 6.72 16.14
C ASN A 1096 -28.48 7.05 16.79
N VAL A 1097 -27.67 7.84 16.07
CA VAL A 1097 -26.37 8.28 16.56
C VAL A 1097 -26.48 9.16 17.81
N SER A 1098 -25.37 9.36 18.51
CA SER A 1098 -25.28 10.22 19.69
C SER A 1098 -25.85 11.63 19.47
N ASP A 1099 -26.50 12.17 20.50
CA ASP A 1099 -27.14 13.49 20.44
C ASP A 1099 -26.12 14.61 20.16
N TYR A 1100 -24.88 14.43 20.61
CA TYR A 1100 -23.76 15.32 20.27
C TYR A 1100 -23.57 15.45 18.75
N ILE A 1101 -23.59 14.33 18.01
CA ILE A 1101 -23.46 14.34 16.55
C ILE A 1101 -24.66 15.00 15.90
N LYS A 1102 -25.89 14.69 16.36
CA LYS A 1102 -27.12 15.32 15.85
C LYS A 1102 -27.07 16.84 16.02
N GLN A 1103 -26.74 17.33 17.22
CA GLN A 1103 -26.58 18.76 17.50
C GLN A 1103 -25.49 19.41 16.64
N ARG A 1104 -24.34 18.73 16.47
CA ARG A 1104 -23.26 19.25 15.62
C ARG A 1104 -23.71 19.43 14.17
N LEU A 1105 -24.49 18.48 13.63
CA LEU A 1105 -25.08 18.58 12.30
C LEU A 1105 -26.11 19.71 12.20
N GLU A 1106 -26.93 19.94 13.23
CA GLU A 1106 -27.87 21.06 13.29
C GLU A 1106 -27.15 22.42 13.26
N ILE A 1107 -26.06 22.58 14.01
CA ILE A 1107 -25.26 23.81 14.01
C ILE A 1107 -24.67 24.08 12.62
N ILE A 1108 -24.12 23.05 11.97
CA ILE A 1108 -23.59 23.16 10.60
C ILE A 1108 -24.71 23.56 9.63
N ARG A 1109 -25.88 22.93 9.76
CA ARG A 1109 -27.06 23.23 8.96
C ARG A 1109 -27.48 24.69 9.12
N SER A 1110 -27.59 25.19 10.35
CA SER A 1110 -27.90 26.60 10.62
C SER A 1110 -26.86 27.53 10.00
N GLY A 1111 -25.57 27.17 10.04
CA GLY A 1111 -24.50 27.93 9.38
C GLY A 1111 -24.63 27.98 7.86
N ILE A 1112 -24.98 26.86 7.22
CA ILE A 1112 -25.25 26.78 5.78
C ILE A 1112 -26.49 27.62 5.43
N ASP A 1113 -27.58 27.44 6.16
CA ASP A 1113 -28.84 28.14 5.91
C ASP A 1113 -28.67 29.66 6.11
N SER A 1114 -27.88 30.11 7.09
CA SER A 1114 -27.57 31.53 7.27
C SER A 1114 -26.85 32.17 6.08
N LEU A 1115 -26.11 31.40 5.27
CA LEU A 1115 -25.42 31.92 4.07
C LEU A 1115 -26.29 31.89 2.81
N PHE A 1116 -27.14 30.88 2.67
CA PHE A 1116 -27.87 30.61 1.42
C PHE A 1116 -29.36 30.90 1.46
N THR A 1117 -29.94 30.97 2.65
CA THR A 1117 -31.37 31.24 2.85
C THR A 1117 -31.53 32.73 3.12
N ASN A 1118 -32.22 33.43 2.23
CA ASN A 1118 -32.52 34.84 2.40
C ASN A 1118 -33.94 34.99 2.97
N ASP A 1119 -34.04 35.31 4.25
CA ASP A 1119 -35.34 35.50 4.92
C ASP A 1119 -36.20 36.58 4.26
N LYS A 1120 -35.60 37.54 3.55
CA LYS A 1120 -36.31 38.62 2.84
C LYS A 1120 -36.81 38.23 1.45
N ARG A 1121 -36.37 37.10 0.87
CA ARG A 1121 -36.79 36.61 -0.44
C ARG A 1121 -36.86 35.08 -0.45
N LYS A 1122 -37.94 34.51 0.08
CA LYS A 1122 -38.31 33.14 -0.27
C LYS A 1122 -38.79 33.12 -1.72
N GLN A 1123 -38.07 32.40 -2.59
CA GLN A 1123 -38.59 32.07 -3.90
C GLN A 1123 -39.66 31.00 -3.70
N VAL A 1124 -40.92 31.42 -3.59
CA VAL A 1124 -42.08 30.53 -3.52
C VAL A 1124 -42.43 30.06 -4.93
N LYS A 1125 -42.82 28.79 -5.09
CA LYS A 1125 -43.39 28.32 -6.36
C LYS A 1125 -44.78 28.96 -6.51
N ILE A 1126 -45.24 29.13 -7.76
CA ILE A 1126 -46.62 29.60 -8.02
C ILE A 1126 -47.65 28.70 -7.30
N GLU A 1127 -47.36 27.41 -7.19
CA GLU A 1127 -48.17 26.42 -6.46
C GLU A 1127 -48.34 26.76 -4.97
N ASP A 1128 -47.30 27.30 -4.33
CA ASP A 1128 -47.35 27.71 -2.91
C ASP A 1128 -48.22 28.96 -2.71
N PHE A 1129 -48.57 29.67 -3.79
CA PHE A 1129 -49.50 30.79 -3.76
C PHE A 1129 -50.97 30.34 -3.84
N PHE A 1130 -51.21 29.10 -4.29
CA PHE A 1130 -52.54 28.50 -4.43
C PHE A 1130 -52.92 27.54 -3.30
N LYS A 1131 -51.99 27.24 -2.39
CA LYS A 1131 -52.27 26.64 -1.08
C LYS A 1131 -52.55 27.74 -0.07
#